data_AF-A0A2U9BB22-F1
#
_entry.id   AF-A0A2U9BB22-F1
#
_cell.length_a   1.000
_cell.length_b   1.000
_cell.length_c   1.000
_cell.angle_alpha   90.00
_cell.angle_beta   90.00
_cell.angle_gamma   90.00
#
_symmetry.space_group_name_H-M   'P 1'
#
loop_
_entity.id
_entity.type
_entity.pdbx_description
1 polymer ?
#
loop_
_entity_poly.entity_id
_entity_poly.type
_entity_poly.pdbx_seq_one_letter_code
_entity_poly.pdbx_strand_id
1 'polypeptide(L)'
;MEAGGTMEVAALGRPFCLGMLYDCRRDLLVPGLTLWDHEDLKNNIREKPQNYSDFEIIASESIEDKSQALKVEASLKASFLSGLVEVGGSAKYLNDKKASKDQARVTLQYKATTKFQELSMYHLGRGNVKHPYVFDKGIATHVVTAITYGAQAFFVFDRSVSEKEDHQDIQGNLKVMIKKIPGLAIEGEGSLNMEDKDIANVKEFSCRFHGDFSLQKPPSSFQDAVEVYQNLPTLMGVHGENTVPMRVWLLPLTVLDSTAAHLIRQISIRLVQGVQRVLEDFIQEVLKSSLGQNPAEKQNKQRERGENLTSLWKVLFFHYRFDFFWSGLTLWDHEDLKNNIREKPQNYSDFEIIASESIEDKSQALKVEASLKASFLSGLVEVGGSAKYLNDKKASKDQARVTLQYKATTKFQELSMYHLGRGNVKHPYVFDKGIATHVVTAITYGAQAFFVFDRSVSEKEDHQDIQGNLKVMIKKIPGLAIEGEGSLNMEDKDIANVKEFSCRFHGDFSLQKPPSSFQDAVEVYQNLPTLMGVHGENTVPMRVWLLPLTVLDSTAAHLIRQISIRLVQGVQRVLEDFSELEMRYSDALRTATAHQFPQVGKKLKSFKQMCLLFKLEFQQNLAKKLQSIRGGGEEEAALAEILMKKQSSPFNSENLNVWMDCKEREISILKSFTNMMKNTKIIPSQNGLHEETLSAEHAVCFIFTSLGSAEPYLSALSNYLKVSIKPDDPQDPHAHDVEKEQWYLSKQVFDTLREKAKLFSDFAEANKENKKIKFLTVGLTNDTHKGSSIYLYKDGSSLSENFEPPSKPETVTVSDINHNSVTLKITPPGCGAENITSYSVEYSVSGKDGWQQKTASDAEVTVSGLSPNTKYVFRCRAVTSVGVGPVNQVNESVKTLSCSPPGKPQVEPTSSDISVSWQRPAEPGQDVQILSYIVEYAQTDEGGDLQWNQTMSRAEKVIVSGLQSESEYVVRVMCDCGAAGRSKHSITVTVCTTKVSPLTEFLKRKSKKMISESPSVYKLPLTEDDVGAIGCRRLNFGKESARKNRTIVLVGVSGSQKSTLIDGMINYIVGVEWKDNFRFTLFDERKASVSTVYRINHQEGFKIDYSLTIVDTGDDGGSENFSESHRTSHFNPSINEYVKEVDALCFVVPAPLERLTETQKHLFYSLTKSFSKDVSENIRVLVTSADGGRPPVLRAISAGDVRCPKAEDGLPLHFKFNNSALFAHNKPSAAESTSEDGEEENYDQMFWNMGSKSMKMFFVKE
;
A
#
# COMPACT_ATOMS: atom_id res chain seq x y z
N MET A 1 77.47 -6.12 42.26
CA MET A 1 76.80 -6.40 40.97
C MET A 1 75.31 -6.30 41.23
N GLU A 2 74.74 -5.09 41.13
CA GLU A 2 73.31 -4.87 41.33
C GLU A 2 72.65 -4.52 39.98
N ALA A 3 71.76 -5.43 39.54
CA ALA A 3 70.61 -5.28 38.63
C ALA A 3 70.70 -4.27 37.46
N GLY A 4 71.52 -4.58 36.44
CA GLY A 4 71.40 -4.01 35.11
C GLY A 4 70.95 -5.06 34.09
N GLY A 5 69.65 -5.08 33.75
CA GLY A 5 69.15 -5.70 32.51
C GLY A 5 68.43 -7.06 32.57
N THR A 6 68.17 -7.64 33.74
CA THR A 6 67.42 -8.91 33.84
C THR A 6 65.93 -8.72 33.54
N MET A 7 65.36 -9.55 32.67
CA MET A 7 63.96 -9.47 32.22
C MET A 7 63.11 -10.58 32.84
N GLU A 8 61.93 -10.25 33.34
CA GLU A 8 60.98 -11.22 33.90
C GLU A 8 59.88 -11.57 32.89
N VAL A 9 59.56 -12.85 32.73
CA VAL A 9 58.60 -13.35 31.73
C VAL A 9 57.71 -14.44 32.32
N ALA A 10 56.44 -14.48 31.91
CA ALA A 10 55.52 -15.57 32.23
C ALA A 10 55.89 -16.86 31.47
N ALA A 11 55.91 -17.99 32.19
CA ALA A 11 56.27 -19.28 31.60
C ALA A 11 55.20 -19.80 30.63
N LEU A 12 53.91 -19.56 30.93
CA LEU A 12 52.74 -19.96 30.12
C LEU A 12 52.66 -21.47 29.82
N GLY A 13 53.08 -22.30 30.77
CA GLY A 13 53.10 -23.76 30.62
C GLY A 13 54.20 -24.28 29.71
N ARG A 14 55.14 -23.42 29.27
CA ARG A 14 56.32 -23.83 28.51
C ARG A 14 57.39 -24.45 29.44
N PRO A 15 58.15 -25.46 28.99
CA PRO A 15 59.08 -26.20 29.85
C PRO A 15 60.39 -25.43 30.05
N PHE A 16 60.42 -24.49 30.99
CA PHE A 16 61.63 -23.75 31.35
C PHE A 16 62.52 -24.54 32.32
N CYS A 17 63.83 -24.43 32.13
CA CYS A 17 64.85 -24.95 33.04
C CYS A 17 65.95 -23.90 33.28
N LEU A 18 66.64 -23.97 34.42
CA LEU A 18 67.78 -23.08 34.69
C LEU A 18 68.92 -23.33 33.70
N GLY A 19 69.57 -22.26 33.24
CA GLY A 19 70.66 -22.32 32.27
C GLY A 19 70.21 -22.47 30.81
N MET A 20 68.90 -22.61 30.57
CA MET A 20 68.31 -22.72 29.24
C MET A 20 68.42 -21.40 28.47
N LEU A 21 68.68 -21.49 27.17
CA LEU A 21 68.77 -20.33 26.28
C LEU A 21 67.39 -19.89 25.77
N TYR A 22 67.17 -18.57 25.70
CA TYR A 22 65.93 -17.95 25.22
C TYR A 22 66.22 -16.86 24.19
N ASP A 23 65.51 -16.90 23.06
CA ASP A 23 65.56 -15.84 22.05
C ASP A 23 64.31 -14.94 22.11
N CYS A 24 64.45 -13.78 22.74
CA CYS A 24 63.39 -12.76 22.85
C CYS A 24 62.94 -12.16 21.52
N ARG A 25 63.70 -12.33 20.42
CA ARG A 25 63.30 -11.83 19.09
C ARG A 25 62.19 -12.68 18.48
N ARG A 26 62.12 -13.95 18.88
CA ARG A 26 61.21 -14.98 18.35
C ARG A 26 60.32 -15.61 19.44
N ASP A 27 60.50 -15.18 20.69
CA ASP A 27 59.95 -15.79 21.91
C ASP A 27 60.14 -17.32 21.98
N LEU A 28 61.32 -17.77 21.54
CA LEU A 28 61.65 -19.17 21.33
C LEU A 28 62.58 -19.70 22.42
N LEU A 29 62.20 -20.85 22.98
CA LEU A 29 63.04 -21.69 23.83
C LEU A 29 64.00 -22.51 22.98
N VAL A 30 65.27 -22.60 23.39
CA VAL A 30 66.26 -23.47 22.73
C VAL A 30 66.49 -24.73 23.58
N PRO A 31 65.72 -25.81 23.37
CA PRO A 31 65.83 -27.03 24.16
C PRO A 31 67.16 -27.74 23.95
N GLY A 32 67.70 -28.29 25.03
CA GLY A 32 68.92 -29.11 25.03
C GLY A 32 70.24 -28.35 24.87
N LEU A 33 70.22 -27.03 24.80
CA LEU A 33 71.42 -26.20 24.71
C LEU A 33 71.50 -25.22 25.88
N THR A 34 72.51 -25.41 26.74
CA THR A 34 72.84 -24.54 27.88
C THR A 34 74.21 -23.92 27.66
N LEU A 35 74.54 -22.80 28.33
CA LEU A 35 75.89 -22.22 28.24
C LEU A 35 76.93 -22.98 29.07
N TRP A 36 76.47 -23.64 30.11
CA TRP A 36 77.26 -24.38 31.09
C TRP A 36 76.83 -25.84 31.09
N ASP A 37 77.70 -26.75 31.50
CA ASP A 37 77.34 -28.16 31.60
C ASP A 37 76.39 -28.41 32.79
N HIS A 38 75.81 -29.61 32.82
CA HIS A 38 74.83 -29.97 33.83
C HIS A 38 75.40 -29.97 35.26
N GLU A 39 76.69 -30.25 35.43
CA GLU A 39 77.34 -30.35 36.73
C GLU A 39 77.61 -28.95 37.30
N ASP A 40 78.11 -28.04 36.46
CA ASP A 40 78.30 -26.61 36.76
C ASP A 40 76.98 -25.92 37.11
N LEU A 41 75.90 -26.21 36.37
CA LEU A 41 74.56 -25.71 36.68
C LEU A 41 74.09 -26.21 38.04
N LYS A 42 74.10 -27.53 38.26
CA LYS A 42 73.57 -28.15 39.50
C LYS A 42 74.27 -27.63 40.75
N ASN A 43 75.59 -27.45 40.71
CA ASN A 43 76.38 -26.98 41.85
C ASN A 43 76.12 -25.50 42.21
N ASN A 44 75.46 -24.73 41.33
CA ASN A 44 75.22 -23.30 41.50
C ASN A 44 73.74 -22.93 41.65
N ILE A 45 72.84 -23.90 41.78
CA ILE A 45 71.42 -23.63 42.05
C ILE A 45 71.23 -23.31 43.53
N ARG A 46 70.61 -22.17 43.83
CA ARG A 46 70.08 -21.84 45.14
C ARG A 46 68.57 -21.99 45.10
N GLU A 47 68.02 -22.77 46.02
CA GLU A 47 66.58 -22.95 46.16
C GLU A 47 66.09 -22.29 47.45
N LYS A 48 64.97 -21.57 47.36
CA LYS A 48 64.26 -20.95 48.49
C LYS A 48 62.80 -21.39 48.47
N PRO A 49 62.23 -21.87 49.59
CA PRO A 49 60.80 -22.13 49.66
C PRO A 49 60.01 -20.82 49.54
N GLN A 50 58.92 -20.85 48.77
CA GLN A 50 58.05 -19.70 48.50
C GLN A 50 56.58 -20.15 48.49
N ASN A 51 56.10 -20.64 49.64
CA ASN A 51 54.74 -21.14 49.82
C ASN A 51 53.75 -19.96 49.92
N TYR A 52 52.98 -19.75 48.86
CA TYR A 52 51.92 -18.74 48.80
C TYR A 52 50.76 -19.31 48.01
N SER A 53 49.53 -19.18 48.50
CA SER A 53 48.31 -19.58 47.79
C SER A 53 47.28 -18.48 47.85
N ASP A 54 46.61 -18.22 46.75
CA ASP A 54 45.68 -17.12 46.57
C ASP A 54 44.59 -17.48 45.55
N PHE A 55 43.52 -16.70 45.52
CA PHE A 55 42.49 -16.82 44.49
C PHE A 55 41.97 -15.47 44.02
N GLU A 56 41.53 -15.43 42.78
CA GLU A 56 40.97 -14.23 42.16
C GLU A 56 39.67 -14.57 41.42
N ILE A 57 38.72 -13.64 41.39
CA ILE A 57 37.47 -13.81 40.65
C ILE A 57 37.45 -12.82 39.50
N ILE A 58 37.54 -13.37 38.29
CA ILE A 58 37.63 -12.63 37.06
C ILE A 58 36.26 -12.66 36.40
N ALA A 59 35.53 -11.55 36.46
CA ALA A 59 34.22 -11.39 35.81
C ALA A 59 34.35 -10.84 34.37
N SER A 60 35.53 -10.92 33.78
CA SER A 60 35.87 -10.21 32.56
C SER A 60 36.66 -11.10 31.60
N GLU A 61 36.43 -10.93 30.31
CA GLU A 61 36.94 -11.86 29.30
C GLU A 61 37.85 -11.23 28.25
N SER A 62 38.28 -9.99 28.44
CA SER A 62 39.19 -9.41 27.44
C SER A 62 40.49 -10.17 27.44
N ILE A 63 41.19 -10.09 26.30
CA ILE A 63 42.53 -10.62 26.28
C ILE A 63 43.44 -9.83 27.23
N GLU A 64 43.11 -8.57 27.57
CA GLU A 64 43.80 -7.84 28.64
C GLU A 64 43.62 -8.53 30.00
N ASP A 65 42.39 -8.79 30.45
CA ASP A 65 42.16 -9.36 31.78
C ASP A 65 42.76 -10.76 31.90
N LYS A 66 42.67 -11.56 30.84
CA LYS A 66 43.32 -12.89 30.79
C LYS A 66 44.84 -12.79 30.82
N SER A 67 45.40 -11.80 30.11
CA SER A 67 46.84 -11.52 30.14
C SER A 67 47.28 -11.06 31.52
N GLN A 68 46.49 -10.22 32.18
CA GLN A 68 46.78 -9.70 33.52
C GLN A 68 46.73 -10.80 34.58
N ALA A 69 45.71 -11.66 34.56
CA ALA A 69 45.58 -12.81 35.45
C ALA A 69 46.78 -13.77 35.36
N LEU A 70 47.35 -13.89 34.16
CA LEU A 70 48.57 -14.69 33.89
C LEU A 70 49.87 -13.87 33.96
N LYS A 71 49.78 -12.57 34.27
CA LYS A 71 50.90 -11.60 34.31
C LYS A 71 51.74 -11.59 33.03
N VAL A 72 51.09 -11.56 31.87
CA VAL A 72 51.71 -11.52 30.54
C VAL A 72 52.06 -10.09 30.15
N GLU A 73 53.36 -9.85 29.96
CA GLU A 73 53.90 -8.55 29.53
C GLU A 73 53.56 -8.22 28.07
N ALA A 74 53.61 -6.93 27.69
CA ALA A 74 53.18 -6.46 26.38
C ALA A 74 53.89 -7.12 25.19
N SER A 75 55.20 -7.38 25.28
CA SER A 75 55.96 -8.07 24.23
C SER A 75 55.50 -9.52 24.05
N LEU A 76 55.41 -10.28 25.15
CA LEU A 76 54.96 -11.66 25.12
C LEU A 76 53.49 -11.77 24.68
N LYS A 77 52.66 -10.79 25.06
CA LYS A 77 51.28 -10.66 24.60
C LYS A 77 51.19 -10.49 23.09
N ALA A 78 52.04 -9.65 22.50
CA ALA A 78 52.10 -9.47 21.05
C ALA A 78 52.47 -10.78 20.35
N SER A 79 53.46 -11.50 20.87
CA SER A 79 53.91 -12.78 20.33
C SER A 79 52.87 -13.89 20.49
N PHE A 80 52.09 -13.89 21.58
CA PHE A 80 50.94 -14.78 21.72
C PHE A 80 49.86 -14.45 20.68
N LEU A 81 49.49 -13.16 20.53
CA LEU A 81 48.45 -12.73 19.58
C LEU A 81 48.83 -12.99 18.12
N SER A 82 50.13 -13.03 17.79
CA SER A 82 50.63 -13.37 16.45
C SER A 82 50.83 -14.88 16.23
N GLY A 83 50.59 -15.71 17.24
CA GLY A 83 50.75 -17.17 17.17
C GLY A 83 52.20 -17.65 17.27
N LEU A 84 53.14 -16.80 17.70
CA LEU A 84 54.54 -17.19 17.93
C LEU A 84 54.74 -18.01 19.22
N VAL A 85 53.80 -17.90 20.16
CA VAL A 85 53.89 -18.58 21.47
C VAL A 85 52.73 -19.56 21.62
N GLU A 86 53.06 -20.85 21.70
CA GLU A 86 52.14 -21.89 22.14
C GLU A 86 52.06 -21.91 23.68
N VAL A 87 50.84 -22.09 24.19
CA VAL A 87 50.56 -22.07 25.64
C VAL A 87 50.12 -23.44 26.14
N GLY A 88 50.60 -23.83 27.32
CA GLY A 88 50.33 -25.10 27.97
C GLY A 88 49.60 -24.95 29.31
N GLY A 89 49.11 -26.07 29.85
CA GLY A 89 48.48 -26.12 31.18
C GLY A 89 47.38 -25.08 31.38
N SER A 90 47.45 -24.36 32.49
CA SER A 90 46.58 -23.25 32.86
C SER A 90 46.53 -22.10 31.85
N ALA A 91 47.62 -21.84 31.13
CA ALA A 91 47.68 -20.75 30.16
C ALA A 91 46.81 -20.99 28.91
N LYS A 92 46.28 -22.19 28.72
CA LYS A 92 45.21 -22.47 27.74
C LYS A 92 43.96 -21.63 27.97
N TYR A 93 43.77 -21.09 29.18
CA TYR A 93 42.74 -20.09 29.48
C TYR A 93 42.79 -18.86 28.54
N LEU A 94 43.96 -18.47 28.03
CA LEU A 94 44.09 -17.38 27.03
C LEU A 94 43.34 -17.69 25.73
N ASN A 95 43.21 -18.97 25.38
CA ASN A 95 42.52 -19.45 24.19
C ASN A 95 41.04 -19.78 24.42
N ASP A 96 40.59 -19.88 25.68
CA ASP A 96 39.19 -20.13 25.99
C ASP A 96 38.34 -18.92 25.59
N LYS A 97 37.27 -19.13 24.81
CA LYS A 97 36.37 -18.07 24.34
C LYS A 97 34.93 -18.42 24.73
N LYS A 98 34.09 -17.40 24.89
CA LYS A 98 32.63 -17.60 24.95
C LYS A 98 32.14 -18.21 23.66
N ALA A 99 31.15 -19.10 23.79
CA ALA A 99 30.47 -19.69 22.64
C ALA A 99 29.35 -18.78 22.10
N SER A 100 28.76 -17.94 22.97
CA SER A 100 27.72 -16.96 22.62
C SER A 100 27.84 -15.69 23.47
N LYS A 101 27.25 -14.59 23.00
CA LYS A 101 27.10 -13.34 23.77
C LYS A 101 26.12 -13.47 24.92
N ASP A 102 25.11 -14.32 24.77
CA ASP A 102 24.09 -14.58 25.78
C ASP A 102 24.59 -15.52 26.89
N GLN A 103 25.91 -15.70 27.01
CA GLN A 103 26.53 -16.41 28.11
C GLN A 103 27.03 -15.41 29.15
N ALA A 104 26.52 -15.51 30.37
CA ALA A 104 27.14 -14.91 31.54
C ALA A 104 28.31 -15.80 31.96
N ARG A 105 29.47 -15.19 32.24
CA ARG A 105 30.68 -15.92 32.63
C ARG A 105 31.38 -15.27 33.80
N VAL A 106 31.84 -16.12 34.71
CA VAL A 106 32.74 -15.75 35.79
C VAL A 106 33.80 -16.83 35.93
N THR A 107 35.07 -16.43 36.05
CA THR A 107 36.20 -17.34 36.21
C THR A 107 36.76 -17.23 37.62
N LEU A 108 36.94 -18.35 38.31
CA LEU A 108 37.72 -18.43 39.54
C LEU A 108 39.14 -18.87 39.21
N GLN A 109 40.13 -18.05 39.53
CA GLN A 109 41.55 -18.39 39.45
C GLN A 109 42.03 -18.87 40.81
N TYR A 110 42.67 -20.04 40.84
CA TYR A 110 43.52 -20.50 41.93
C TYR A 110 44.97 -20.30 41.53
N LYS A 111 45.80 -19.80 42.45
CA LYS A 111 47.23 -19.64 42.21
C LYS A 111 48.01 -20.04 43.45
N ALA A 112 49.00 -20.90 43.28
CA ALA A 112 49.94 -21.24 44.33
C ALA A 112 51.39 -21.26 43.83
N THR A 113 52.32 -20.75 44.63
CA THR A 113 53.76 -20.90 44.45
C THR A 113 54.32 -21.79 45.54
N THR A 114 55.39 -22.53 45.23
CA THR A 114 56.01 -23.48 46.17
C THR A 114 57.49 -23.18 46.40
N LYS A 115 58.25 -22.88 45.34
CA LYS A 115 59.69 -22.65 45.45
C LYS A 115 60.22 -21.69 44.40
N PHE A 116 61.33 -21.06 44.72
CA PHE A 116 62.12 -20.22 43.83
C PHE A 116 63.52 -20.80 43.68
N GLN A 117 63.95 -21.04 42.45
CA GLN A 117 65.31 -21.50 42.14
C GLN A 117 66.05 -20.41 41.36
N GLU A 118 67.29 -20.10 41.75
CA GLU A 118 68.15 -19.13 41.07
C GLU A 118 69.56 -19.67 40.86
N LEU A 119 70.22 -19.26 39.79
CA LEU A 119 71.62 -19.55 39.51
C LEU A 119 72.52 -18.51 40.21
N SER A 120 73.46 -19.01 40.99
CA SER A 120 74.54 -18.22 41.58
C SER A 120 75.56 -17.85 40.49
N MET A 121 75.46 -16.62 39.98
CA MET A 121 76.35 -16.15 38.90
C MET A 121 77.81 -15.92 39.32
N TYR A 122 78.14 -16.03 40.62
CA TYR A 122 79.50 -15.84 41.15
C TYR A 122 80.54 -16.80 40.55
N HIS A 123 80.14 -18.03 40.23
CA HIS A 123 81.03 -19.06 39.64
C HIS A 123 80.68 -19.39 38.17
N LEU A 124 79.65 -18.72 37.61
CA LEU A 124 79.15 -18.92 36.25
C LEU A 124 79.43 -17.71 35.35
N GLY A 125 80.70 -17.31 35.27
CA GLY A 125 81.17 -16.21 34.41
C GLY A 125 81.53 -16.65 32.99
N ARG A 126 81.88 -15.68 32.11
CA ARG A 126 82.29 -15.91 30.71
C ARG A 126 83.37 -17.00 30.55
N GLY A 127 84.33 -17.06 31.48
CA GLY A 127 85.43 -18.02 31.45
C GLY A 127 85.02 -19.50 31.60
N ASN A 128 83.80 -19.77 32.08
CA ASN A 128 83.30 -21.12 32.32
C ASN A 128 82.23 -21.56 31.30
N VAL A 129 81.96 -20.75 30.27
CA VAL A 129 81.01 -21.08 29.20
C VAL A 129 81.59 -22.19 28.31
N LYS A 130 80.87 -23.32 28.20
CA LYS A 130 81.29 -24.50 27.40
C LYS A 130 80.90 -24.38 25.92
N HIS A 131 79.93 -23.52 25.62
CA HIS A 131 79.40 -23.32 24.27
C HIS A 131 79.48 -21.85 23.83
N PRO A 132 80.69 -21.26 23.70
CA PRO A 132 80.87 -19.84 23.37
C PRO A 132 80.35 -19.46 21.97
N TYR A 133 80.28 -20.44 21.05
CA TYR A 133 79.74 -20.23 19.70
C TYR A 133 78.27 -19.75 19.68
N VAL A 134 77.53 -19.89 20.79
CA VAL A 134 76.18 -19.36 20.97
C VAL A 134 76.16 -17.83 20.79
N PHE A 135 77.22 -17.15 21.24
CA PHE A 135 77.36 -15.70 21.12
C PHE A 135 77.61 -15.31 19.65
N ASP A 136 78.59 -15.92 19.00
CA ASP A 136 79.01 -15.60 17.63
C ASP A 136 77.92 -15.88 16.58
N LYS A 137 77.16 -16.97 16.77
CA LYS A 137 76.07 -17.36 15.85
C LYS A 137 74.74 -16.66 16.16
N GLY A 138 74.67 -15.88 17.25
CA GLY A 138 73.47 -15.17 17.66
C GLY A 138 72.26 -16.09 17.88
N ILE A 139 72.49 -17.28 18.46
CA ILE A 139 71.49 -18.35 18.61
C ILE A 139 70.37 -17.93 19.58
N ALA A 140 70.73 -17.22 20.65
CA ALA A 140 69.82 -16.74 21.67
C ALA A 140 70.23 -15.33 22.12
N THR A 141 69.34 -14.65 22.82
CA THR A 141 69.60 -13.29 23.35
C THR A 141 69.73 -13.30 24.87
N HIS A 142 69.13 -14.28 25.55
CA HIS A 142 69.14 -14.39 27.01
C HIS A 142 69.37 -15.83 27.47
N VAL A 143 69.73 -15.97 28.74
CA VAL A 143 69.79 -17.25 29.47
C VAL A 143 68.91 -17.19 30.71
N VAL A 144 68.24 -18.30 31.04
CA VAL A 144 67.38 -18.43 32.21
C VAL A 144 68.22 -18.53 33.48
N THR A 145 68.08 -17.55 34.37
CA THR A 145 68.86 -17.47 35.62
C THR A 145 68.04 -17.66 36.89
N ALA A 146 66.72 -17.48 36.85
CA ALA A 146 65.86 -17.86 37.96
C ALA A 146 64.47 -18.31 37.49
N ILE A 147 63.81 -19.16 38.28
CA ILE A 147 62.47 -19.68 38.05
C ILE A 147 61.70 -19.75 39.36
N THR A 148 60.47 -19.23 39.38
CA THR A 148 59.47 -19.53 40.41
C THR A 148 58.62 -20.71 39.94
N TYR A 149 58.55 -21.76 40.76
CA TYR A 149 57.69 -22.92 40.55
C TYR A 149 56.41 -22.81 41.37
N GLY A 150 55.34 -23.34 40.81
CA GLY A 150 54.00 -23.33 41.39
C GLY A 150 53.00 -24.01 40.48
N ALA A 151 51.72 -23.78 40.73
CA ALA A 151 50.64 -24.23 39.88
C ALA A 151 49.48 -23.24 39.97
N GLN A 152 48.75 -23.09 38.88
CA GLN A 152 47.53 -22.31 38.84
C GLN A 152 46.43 -23.07 38.11
N ALA A 153 45.18 -22.71 38.38
CA ALA A 153 44.00 -23.26 37.75
C ALA A 153 42.94 -22.18 37.53
N PHE A 154 42.21 -22.30 36.43
CA PHE A 154 41.07 -21.46 36.08
C PHE A 154 39.83 -22.32 35.97
N PHE A 155 38.85 -22.04 36.82
CA PHE A 155 37.51 -22.62 36.78
C PHE A 155 36.59 -21.62 36.09
N VAL A 156 36.26 -21.90 34.84
CA VAL A 156 35.45 -21.03 33.98
C VAL A 156 33.99 -21.48 34.07
N PHE A 157 33.14 -20.67 34.71
CA PHE A 157 31.72 -20.97 34.86
C PHE A 157 30.88 -20.21 33.82
N ASP A 158 30.07 -20.94 33.06
CA ASP A 158 29.20 -20.43 32.00
C ASP A 158 27.72 -20.73 32.28
N ARG A 159 26.85 -19.72 32.18
CA ARG A 159 25.39 -19.86 32.17
C ARG A 159 24.79 -19.15 30.95
N SER A 160 23.87 -19.80 30.25
CA SER A 160 23.05 -19.14 29.22
C SER A 160 22.03 -18.20 29.86
N VAL A 161 21.90 -17.00 29.31
CA VAL A 161 20.96 -15.95 29.72
C VAL A 161 19.85 -15.88 28.69
N SER A 162 18.60 -15.95 29.13
CA SER A 162 17.45 -15.81 28.23
C SER A 162 17.14 -14.34 27.91
N GLU A 163 16.38 -14.05 26.84
CA GLU A 163 15.98 -12.67 26.46
C GLU A 163 15.19 -11.91 27.55
N LYS A 164 14.66 -12.62 28.55
CA LYS A 164 13.87 -12.04 29.67
C LYS A 164 14.71 -11.77 30.92
N GLU A 165 15.96 -12.22 30.95
CA GLU A 165 16.86 -12.08 32.10
C GLU A 165 17.90 -10.99 31.83
N ASP A 166 18.24 -10.23 32.86
CA ASP A 166 19.31 -9.24 32.77
C ASP A 166 20.68 -9.93 32.92
N HIS A 167 21.52 -9.75 31.90
CA HIS A 167 22.84 -10.39 31.83
C HIS A 167 23.76 -9.97 33.00
N GLN A 168 23.67 -8.71 33.41
CA GLN A 168 24.48 -8.15 34.49
C GLN A 168 24.04 -8.66 35.86
N ASP A 169 22.73 -8.84 36.07
CA ASP A 169 22.20 -9.49 37.26
C ASP A 169 22.62 -10.95 37.36
N ILE A 170 22.53 -11.70 36.25
CA ILE A 170 22.98 -13.11 36.23
C ILE A 170 24.47 -13.20 36.51
N GLN A 171 25.29 -12.35 35.88
CA GLN A 171 26.73 -12.34 36.10
C GLN A 171 27.10 -11.87 37.51
N GLY A 172 26.37 -10.92 38.09
CA GLY A 172 26.50 -10.48 39.47
C GLY A 172 26.21 -11.61 40.46
N ASN A 173 25.11 -12.33 40.26
CA ASN A 173 24.73 -13.48 41.09
C ASN A 173 25.76 -14.61 40.99
N LEU A 174 26.26 -14.92 39.79
CA LEU A 174 27.35 -15.87 39.57
C LEU A 174 28.61 -15.47 40.36
N LYS A 175 28.99 -14.18 40.32
CA LYS A 175 30.17 -13.68 41.03
C LYS A 175 30.05 -13.85 42.54
N VAL A 176 28.89 -13.55 43.12
CA VAL A 176 28.64 -13.73 44.57
C VAL A 176 28.72 -15.21 44.96
N MET A 177 28.14 -16.09 44.15
CA MET A 177 28.13 -17.53 44.42
C MET A 177 29.53 -18.16 44.33
N ILE A 178 30.27 -17.86 43.26
CA ILE A 178 31.63 -18.39 43.04
C ILE A 178 32.60 -17.90 44.11
N LYS A 179 32.39 -16.70 44.66
CA LYS A 179 33.17 -16.17 45.79
C LYS A 179 33.06 -17.02 47.06
N LYS A 180 32.02 -17.84 47.19
CA LYS A 180 31.84 -18.76 48.32
C LYS A 180 32.63 -20.06 48.18
N ILE A 181 33.09 -20.44 46.97
CA ILE A 181 33.80 -21.72 46.73
C ILE A 181 35.03 -21.91 47.64
N PRO A 182 35.95 -20.93 47.76
CA PRO A 182 37.11 -21.10 48.65
C PRO A 182 36.72 -21.26 50.13
N GLY A 183 35.64 -20.62 50.58
CA GLY A 183 35.12 -20.76 51.95
C GLY A 183 34.50 -22.14 52.20
N LEU A 184 33.70 -22.63 51.24
CA LEU A 184 33.10 -23.98 51.27
C LEU A 184 34.16 -25.09 51.27
N ALA A 185 35.34 -24.81 50.69
CA ALA A 185 36.45 -25.75 50.65
C ALA A 185 37.17 -25.92 52.00
N ILE A 186 37.11 -24.92 52.89
CA ILE A 186 37.84 -24.90 54.16
C ILE A 186 36.98 -25.45 55.32
N GLU A 187 35.66 -25.25 55.27
CA GLU A 187 34.76 -25.57 56.40
C GLU A 187 34.23 -27.01 56.43
N GLY A 188 34.39 -27.80 55.36
CA GLY A 188 34.05 -29.24 55.31
C GLY A 188 32.58 -29.57 55.63
N GLU A 189 31.75 -29.82 54.61
CA GLU A 189 30.33 -30.27 54.69
C GLU A 189 29.41 -29.57 55.74
N GLY A 190 29.83 -28.45 56.33
CA GLY A 190 29.04 -27.62 57.22
C GLY A 190 28.14 -26.68 56.42
N SER A 191 26.83 -26.85 56.59
CA SER A 191 25.75 -26.15 55.89
C SER A 191 25.84 -24.61 55.92
N LEU A 192 26.22 -24.01 54.79
CA LEU A 192 25.78 -22.67 54.44
C LEU A 192 24.34 -22.78 53.93
N ASN A 193 23.40 -22.08 54.59
CA ASN A 193 22.02 -21.93 54.11
C ASN A 193 22.05 -21.22 52.75
N MET A 194 22.13 -21.98 51.66
CA MET A 194 21.79 -21.49 50.33
C MET A 194 20.27 -21.27 50.32
N GLU A 195 19.82 -20.09 49.93
CA GLU A 195 18.39 -19.84 49.72
C GLU A 195 17.89 -20.75 48.58
N ASP A 196 16.61 -21.16 48.58
CA ASP A 196 16.05 -22.02 47.52
C ASP A 196 16.27 -21.45 46.10
N LYS A 197 16.38 -20.12 46.00
CA LYS A 197 16.70 -19.36 44.78
C LYS A 197 18.15 -19.55 44.32
N ASP A 198 19.10 -19.68 45.25
CA ASP A 198 20.52 -19.96 44.94
C ASP A 198 20.69 -21.40 44.42
N ILE A 199 19.96 -22.36 44.98
CA ILE A 199 20.02 -23.79 44.61
C ILE A 199 19.47 -24.02 43.19
N ALA A 200 18.44 -23.29 42.78
CA ALA A 200 17.89 -23.37 41.42
C ALA A 200 18.91 -22.89 40.37
N ASN A 201 19.65 -21.82 40.66
CA ASN A 201 20.68 -21.27 39.78
C ASN A 201 21.90 -22.19 39.63
N VAL A 202 22.23 -23.01 40.65
CA VAL A 202 23.36 -23.96 40.64
C VAL A 202 23.22 -25.05 39.59
N LYS A 203 21.99 -25.42 39.22
CA LYS A 203 21.72 -26.50 38.25
C LYS A 203 21.86 -26.07 36.79
N GLU A 204 22.00 -24.77 36.51
CA GLU A 204 21.93 -24.23 35.15
C GLU A 204 23.28 -23.81 34.55
N PHE A 205 24.39 -23.91 35.27
CA PHE A 205 25.70 -23.54 34.74
C PHE A 205 26.67 -24.70 34.58
N SER A 206 27.57 -24.54 33.61
CA SER A 206 28.64 -25.48 33.29
C SER A 206 29.98 -24.95 33.78
N CYS A 207 30.89 -25.85 34.17
CA CYS A 207 32.27 -25.51 34.52
C CYS A 207 33.23 -26.06 33.46
N ARG A 208 34.25 -25.28 33.10
CA ARG A 208 35.42 -25.73 32.34
C ARG A 208 36.69 -25.46 33.14
N PHE A 209 37.64 -26.38 33.08
CA PHE A 209 38.87 -26.30 33.86
C PHE A 209 40.10 -26.18 32.97
N HIS A 210 40.92 -25.17 33.27
CA HIS A 210 42.25 -24.99 32.68
C HIS A 210 43.26 -24.87 33.81
N GLY A 211 44.04 -25.91 34.07
CA GLY A 211 45.00 -25.89 35.18
C GLY A 211 46.28 -26.65 34.87
N ASP A 212 47.29 -26.41 35.71
CA ASP A 212 48.59 -27.10 35.65
C ASP A 212 48.56 -28.47 36.34
N PHE A 213 47.37 -28.95 36.73
CA PHE A 213 47.15 -30.16 37.51
C PHE A 213 46.69 -31.31 36.62
N SER A 214 47.19 -32.51 36.88
CA SER A 214 46.69 -33.73 36.26
C SER A 214 45.48 -34.26 37.04
N LEU A 215 44.28 -34.02 36.51
CA LEU A 215 43.02 -34.49 37.09
C LEU A 215 42.54 -35.77 36.39
N GLN A 216 41.99 -36.74 37.13
CA GLN A 216 41.36 -37.92 36.52
C GLN A 216 40.08 -37.55 35.75
N LYS A 217 39.30 -36.60 36.29
CA LYS A 217 38.13 -36.03 35.63
C LYS A 217 38.10 -34.51 35.88
N PRO A 218 38.04 -33.67 34.83
CA PRO A 218 37.89 -32.24 35.01
C PRO A 218 36.50 -31.89 35.53
N PRO A 219 36.34 -30.83 36.34
CA PRO A 219 35.05 -30.43 36.88
C PRO A 219 34.13 -29.92 35.76
N SER A 220 32.88 -30.37 35.81
CA SER A 220 31.84 -30.00 34.83
C SER A 220 30.64 -29.26 35.46
N SER A 221 30.48 -29.39 36.78
CA SER A 221 29.44 -28.75 37.58
C SER A 221 30.02 -27.85 38.67
N PHE A 222 29.17 -27.09 39.37
CA PHE A 222 29.58 -26.35 40.58
C PHE A 222 30.17 -27.27 41.64
N GLN A 223 29.51 -28.40 41.88
CA GLN A 223 29.89 -29.33 42.94
C GLN A 223 31.23 -29.99 42.62
N ASP A 224 31.42 -30.41 41.37
CA ASP A 224 32.70 -30.93 40.89
C ASP A 224 33.81 -29.88 41.09
N ALA A 225 33.51 -28.60 40.84
CA ALA A 225 34.48 -27.52 40.98
C ALA A 225 34.87 -27.28 42.44
N VAL A 226 33.92 -27.36 43.39
CA VAL A 226 34.22 -27.27 44.84
C VAL A 226 35.11 -28.43 45.28
N GLU A 227 34.79 -29.65 44.88
CA GLU A 227 35.57 -30.85 45.20
C GLU A 227 36.99 -30.79 44.61
N VAL A 228 37.11 -30.38 43.35
CA VAL A 228 38.43 -30.22 42.72
C VAL A 228 39.21 -29.09 43.39
N TYR A 229 38.59 -27.96 43.72
CA TYR A 229 39.23 -26.83 44.41
C TYR A 229 39.78 -27.24 45.79
N GLN A 230 39.01 -28.01 46.57
CA GLN A 230 39.46 -28.59 47.85
C GLN A 230 40.74 -29.43 47.71
N ASN A 231 40.87 -30.16 46.61
CA ASN A 231 41.99 -31.07 46.39
C ASN A 231 43.23 -30.42 45.76
N LEU A 232 43.12 -29.22 45.15
CA LEU A 232 44.25 -28.55 44.46
C LEU A 232 45.54 -28.41 45.31
N PRO A 233 45.49 -28.04 46.60
CA PRO A 233 46.70 -27.96 47.43
C PRO A 233 47.44 -29.29 47.54
N THR A 234 46.71 -30.41 47.65
CA THR A 234 47.28 -31.75 47.80
C THR A 234 47.91 -32.25 46.50
N LEU A 235 47.37 -31.85 45.34
CA LEU A 235 47.83 -32.28 44.03
C LEU A 235 49.21 -31.71 43.64
N MET A 236 49.69 -30.66 44.31
CA MET A 236 51.03 -30.10 44.11
C MET A 236 52.15 -31.00 44.66
N GLY A 237 51.82 -31.99 45.50
CA GLY A 237 52.78 -32.86 46.19
C GLY A 237 53.42 -32.21 47.42
N VAL A 238 53.84 -33.02 48.39
CA VAL A 238 54.32 -32.58 49.73
C VAL A 238 55.54 -31.64 49.64
N HIS A 239 56.36 -31.78 48.59
CA HIS A 239 57.54 -30.94 48.33
C HIS A 239 57.44 -30.15 47.01
N GLY A 240 56.24 -30.00 46.43
CA GLY A 240 56.05 -29.31 45.16
C GLY A 240 56.55 -30.10 43.95
N GLU A 241 56.59 -31.44 44.04
CA GLU A 241 57.10 -32.34 43.00
C GLU A 241 56.29 -32.27 41.70
N ASN A 242 55.02 -31.87 41.77
CA ASN A 242 54.11 -31.74 40.63
C ASN A 242 53.93 -30.29 40.16
N THR A 243 54.82 -29.38 40.58
CA THR A 243 54.73 -27.95 40.22
C THR A 243 55.48 -27.61 38.94
N VAL A 244 54.97 -26.62 38.21
CA VAL A 244 55.50 -26.16 36.92
C VAL A 244 56.14 -24.77 37.05
N PRO A 245 57.04 -24.38 36.12
CA PRO A 245 57.51 -23.00 36.04
C PRO A 245 56.34 -22.02 35.86
N MET A 246 56.27 -20.98 36.70
CA MET A 246 55.27 -19.91 36.60
C MET A 246 55.88 -18.61 36.08
N ARG A 247 57.02 -18.19 36.66
CA ARG A 247 57.74 -16.96 36.32
C ARG A 247 59.21 -17.27 36.11
N VAL A 248 59.83 -16.58 35.16
CA VAL A 248 61.19 -16.84 34.71
C VAL A 248 61.97 -15.53 34.58
N TRP A 249 63.19 -15.51 35.08
CA TRP A 249 64.12 -14.39 34.96
C TRP A 249 65.19 -14.72 33.92
N LEU A 250 65.35 -13.80 32.98
CA LEU A 250 66.20 -13.93 31.81
C LEU A 250 67.33 -12.90 31.89
N LEU A 251 68.57 -13.36 31.93
CA LEU A 251 69.76 -12.51 31.89
C LEU A 251 70.20 -12.31 30.43
N PRO A 252 70.41 -11.06 29.97
CA PRO A 252 70.92 -10.81 28.62
C PRO A 252 72.31 -11.43 28.44
N LEU A 253 72.53 -12.11 27.32
CA LEU A 253 73.83 -12.72 27.02
C LEU A 253 74.93 -11.68 26.84
N THR A 254 74.59 -10.43 26.53
CA THR A 254 75.54 -9.31 26.46
C THR A 254 76.23 -8.99 27.78
N VAL A 255 75.65 -9.41 28.91
CA VAL A 255 76.29 -9.32 30.22
C VAL A 255 77.48 -10.30 30.33
N LEU A 256 77.42 -11.43 29.61
CA LEU A 256 78.48 -12.43 29.57
C LEU A 256 79.46 -12.18 28.42
N ASP A 257 78.98 -11.77 27.25
CA ASP A 257 79.80 -11.45 26.08
C ASP A 257 79.16 -10.34 25.24
N SER A 258 79.85 -9.21 25.08
CA SER A 258 79.34 -8.04 24.35
C SER A 258 79.04 -8.30 22.86
N THR A 259 79.58 -9.39 22.29
CA THR A 259 79.33 -9.79 20.90
C THR A 259 78.03 -10.57 20.72
N ALA A 260 77.39 -11.01 21.82
CA ALA A 260 76.16 -11.77 21.77
C ALA A 260 75.00 -10.98 21.12
N ALA A 261 74.09 -11.71 20.47
CA ALA A 261 72.87 -11.11 19.95
C ALA A 261 72.06 -10.46 21.09
N HIS A 262 71.55 -9.24 20.84
CA HIS A 262 70.77 -8.50 21.82
C HIS A 262 69.51 -7.90 21.22
N LEU A 263 68.55 -7.60 22.08
CA LEU A 263 67.32 -6.93 21.70
C LEU A 263 67.61 -5.43 21.51
N ILE A 264 67.57 -4.95 20.26
CA ILE A 264 67.86 -3.54 19.91
C ILE A 264 66.74 -2.61 20.38
N ARG A 265 65.48 -3.05 20.27
CA ARG A 265 64.30 -2.26 20.65
C ARG A 265 63.13 -3.17 21.00
N GLN A 266 62.37 -2.81 22.03
CA GLN A 266 61.09 -3.47 22.34
C GLN A 266 59.96 -2.94 21.45
N ILE A 267 58.95 -3.78 21.23
CA ILE A 267 57.72 -3.39 20.52
C ILE A 267 56.98 -2.32 21.32
N SER A 268 56.50 -1.28 20.63
CA SER A 268 55.71 -0.23 21.27
C SER A 268 54.43 -0.80 21.88
N ILE A 269 54.20 -0.55 23.17
CA ILE A 269 52.97 -0.94 23.88
C ILE A 269 51.73 -0.43 23.13
N ARG A 270 51.80 0.75 22.49
CA ARG A 270 50.71 1.30 21.68
C ARG A 270 50.39 0.46 20.45
N LEU A 271 51.41 -0.12 19.81
CA LEU A 271 51.20 -1.03 18.68
C LEU A 271 50.57 -2.33 19.15
N VAL A 272 51.01 -2.88 20.29
CA VAL A 272 50.40 -4.08 20.89
C VAL A 272 48.93 -3.83 21.24
N GLN A 273 48.63 -2.69 21.86
CA GLN A 273 47.25 -2.28 22.15
C GLN A 273 46.42 -2.00 20.89
N GLY A 274 47.06 -1.54 19.81
CA GLY A 274 46.42 -1.37 18.50
C GLY A 274 46.02 -2.71 17.88
N VAL A 275 46.96 -3.66 17.82
CA VAL A 275 46.72 -5.03 17.33
C VAL A 275 45.67 -5.74 18.18
N GLN A 276 45.75 -5.61 19.51
CA GLN A 276 44.75 -6.13 20.43
C GLN A 276 43.36 -5.61 20.09
N ARG A 277 43.18 -4.29 19.95
CA ARG A 277 41.88 -3.69 19.64
C ARG A 277 41.29 -4.24 18.35
N VAL A 278 42.12 -4.37 17.31
CA VAL A 278 41.70 -4.94 16.02
C VAL A 278 41.26 -6.40 16.17
N LEU A 279 42.00 -7.23 16.92
CA LEU A 279 41.65 -8.63 17.16
C LEU A 279 40.43 -8.78 18.05
N GLU A 280 40.28 -7.95 19.08
CA GLU A 280 39.09 -7.93 19.94
C GLU A 280 37.85 -7.49 19.18
N ASP A 281 37.95 -6.46 18.32
CA ASP A 281 36.86 -6.04 17.45
C ASP A 281 36.50 -7.15 16.45
N PHE A 282 37.48 -7.88 15.90
CA PHE A 282 37.22 -9.05 15.04
C PHE A 282 36.53 -10.20 15.78
N ILE A 283 36.98 -10.54 16.99
CA ILE A 283 36.32 -11.55 17.84
C ILE A 283 34.88 -11.12 18.18
N GLN A 284 34.69 -9.84 18.48
CA GLN A 284 33.36 -9.27 18.71
C GLN A 284 32.49 -9.32 17.46
N GLU A 285 33.04 -9.11 16.27
CA GLU A 285 32.35 -9.21 14.98
C GLU A 285 31.92 -10.65 14.68
N VAL A 286 32.79 -11.63 14.93
CA VAL A 286 32.48 -13.07 14.80
C VAL A 286 31.34 -13.45 15.74
N LEU A 287 31.39 -12.98 17.01
CA LEU A 287 30.31 -13.18 17.99
C LEU A 287 29.02 -12.41 17.67
N LYS A 288 29.05 -11.38 16.79
CA LYS A 288 27.85 -10.64 16.32
C LYS A 288 27.15 -11.32 15.14
N SER A 289 27.76 -12.33 14.51
CA SER A 289 27.15 -13.05 13.39
C SER A 289 25.97 -13.96 13.81
N SER A 290 25.80 -14.14 15.12
CA SER A 290 24.57 -14.51 15.82
C SER A 290 23.98 -13.25 16.50
N LEU A 291 22.78 -12.82 16.07
CA LEU A 291 22.04 -11.59 16.47
C LEU A 291 21.91 -11.42 18.00
N GLY A 292 21.76 -10.26 18.66
CA GLY A 292 21.70 -8.83 18.30
C GLY A 292 21.69 -7.93 19.57
N GLN A 293 22.63 -6.95 19.63
CA GLN A 293 22.79 -5.74 20.48
C GLN A 293 22.61 -5.72 22.03
N ASN A 294 23.62 -5.19 22.75
CA ASN A 294 23.51 -3.97 23.61
C ASN A 294 24.93 -3.33 23.86
N PRO A 295 25.13 -1.99 23.88
CA PRO A 295 26.45 -1.33 23.94
C PRO A 295 26.93 -0.89 25.35
N ALA A 296 26.59 -1.62 26.41
CA ALA A 296 26.96 -1.24 27.79
C ALA A 296 28.32 -1.81 28.29
N GLU A 297 28.91 -2.81 27.63
CA GLU A 297 30.07 -3.53 28.17
C GLU A 297 31.45 -2.87 27.94
N LYS A 298 31.55 -1.77 27.19
CA LYS A 298 32.87 -1.13 26.90
C LYS A 298 33.43 -0.26 28.03
N GLN A 299 32.73 -0.05 29.14
CA GLN A 299 33.17 0.86 30.21
C GLN A 299 33.89 0.21 31.42
N ASN A 300 33.87 -1.12 31.58
CA ASN A 300 34.38 -1.77 32.80
C ASN A 300 35.81 -2.35 32.74
N LYS A 301 36.51 -2.29 31.59
CA LYS A 301 37.83 -2.93 31.40
C LYS A 301 39.04 -2.00 31.49
N GLN A 302 38.86 -0.79 32.00
CA GLN A 302 39.92 0.22 32.08
C GLN A 302 40.01 0.86 33.48
N ARG A 303 39.66 0.07 34.51
CA ARG A 303 39.53 0.51 35.89
C ARG A 303 40.66 0.06 36.82
N GLU A 304 41.58 -0.81 36.39
CA GLU A 304 42.67 -1.32 37.26
C GLU A 304 44.07 -0.75 36.97
N ARG A 305 44.27 0.05 35.90
CA ARG A 305 45.60 0.66 35.62
C ARG A 305 45.82 2.03 36.27
N GLY A 306 44.87 2.55 37.05
CA GLY A 306 44.94 3.88 37.67
C GLY A 306 45.56 3.91 39.07
N GLU A 307 45.74 2.78 39.74
CA GLU A 307 46.00 2.73 41.19
C GLU A 307 47.48 2.84 41.63
N ASN A 308 48.38 3.32 40.78
CA ASN A 308 49.81 3.49 41.15
C ASN A 308 50.34 4.91 40.94
N LEU A 309 49.55 5.93 41.28
CA LEU A 309 50.01 7.33 41.31
C LEU A 309 49.97 7.97 42.71
N THR A 310 49.45 7.28 43.73
CA THR A 310 49.42 7.78 45.12
C THR A 310 50.70 7.47 45.90
N SER A 311 51.56 6.57 45.41
CA SER A 311 52.90 6.38 45.96
C SER A 311 53.96 6.86 44.97
N LEU A 312 54.76 7.85 45.40
CA LEU A 312 56.07 8.29 44.88
C LEU A 312 56.09 9.71 44.29
N TRP A 313 56.53 10.65 45.11
CA TRP A 313 57.34 11.80 44.69
C TRP A 313 58.67 11.31 44.04
N LYS A 314 58.59 10.74 42.83
CA LYS A 314 59.74 10.62 41.94
C LYS A 314 59.64 11.77 40.97
N VAL A 315 60.59 12.71 41.03
CA VAL A 315 60.76 13.83 40.07
C VAL A 315 60.48 13.35 38.66
N LEU A 316 59.29 13.65 38.15
CA LEU A 316 58.85 13.15 36.85
C LEU A 316 59.56 13.98 35.77
N PHE A 317 60.26 13.29 34.90
CA PHE A 317 60.77 13.85 33.67
C PHE A 317 59.65 13.95 32.65
N PHE A 318 59.53 15.10 31.99
CA PHE A 318 58.58 15.29 30.90
C PHE A 318 59.31 15.44 29.58
N HIS A 319 58.92 14.67 28.58
CA HIS A 319 59.44 14.80 27.23
C HIS A 319 58.40 15.45 26.31
N TYR A 320 58.55 16.75 26.04
CA TYR A 320 57.60 17.56 25.26
C TYR A 320 57.37 17.07 23.81
N ARG A 321 58.37 16.39 23.21
CA ARG A 321 58.20 15.74 21.91
C ARG A 321 57.18 14.60 21.92
N PHE A 322 57.13 13.82 23.00
CA PHE A 322 56.33 12.59 23.10
C PHE A 322 55.12 12.72 24.04
N ASP A 323 54.98 13.86 24.73
CA ASP A 323 54.01 14.15 25.80
C ASP A 323 53.88 13.02 26.81
N PHE A 324 55.04 12.59 27.30
CA PHE A 324 55.16 11.43 28.18
C PHE A 324 55.93 11.79 29.45
N PHE A 325 55.43 11.30 30.59
CA PHE A 325 56.11 11.35 31.87
C PHE A 325 56.88 10.06 32.10
N TRP A 326 58.18 10.16 32.34
CA TRP A 326 58.99 9.04 32.76
C TRP A 326 58.91 8.88 34.28
N SER A 327 58.45 7.71 34.74
CA SER A 327 58.47 7.31 36.14
C SER A 327 59.72 6.45 36.41
N GLY A 328 60.40 6.68 37.53
CA GLY A 328 61.50 5.82 37.98
C GLY A 328 62.91 6.43 37.99
N LEU A 329 63.16 7.55 37.31
CA LEU A 329 64.41 8.30 37.40
C LEU A 329 64.19 9.68 38.03
N THR A 330 65.13 10.14 38.86
CA THR A 330 65.15 11.50 39.42
C THR A 330 66.43 12.22 38.97
N LEU A 331 66.45 13.55 38.86
CA LEU A 331 67.71 14.31 38.61
C LEU A 331 68.61 14.36 39.84
N TRP A 332 67.99 14.43 41.00
CA TRP A 332 68.59 14.58 42.32
C TRP A 332 68.22 13.38 43.19
N ASP A 333 69.00 13.12 44.25
CA ASP A 333 68.69 12.03 45.15
C ASP A 333 67.47 12.34 46.03
N HIS A 334 66.93 11.30 46.68
CA HIS A 334 65.70 11.42 47.46
C HIS A 334 65.85 12.35 48.68
N GLU A 335 67.07 12.51 49.19
CA GLU A 335 67.35 13.30 50.39
C GLU A 335 67.44 14.79 50.05
N ASP A 336 68.13 15.14 48.96
CA ASP A 336 68.19 16.48 48.37
C ASP A 336 66.79 17.00 48.01
N LEU A 337 65.94 16.13 47.45
CA LEU A 337 64.57 16.47 47.10
C LEU A 337 63.71 16.76 48.34
N LYS A 338 63.77 15.88 49.34
CA LYS A 338 62.97 16.02 50.57
C LYS A 338 63.30 17.33 51.32
N ASN A 339 64.58 17.72 51.33
CA ASN A 339 65.04 18.93 52.02
C ASN A 339 64.67 20.24 51.31
N ASN A 340 64.27 20.20 50.04
CA ASN A 340 63.98 21.39 49.23
C ASN A 340 62.52 21.52 48.77
N ILE A 341 61.63 20.61 49.17
CA ILE A 341 60.19 20.73 48.90
C ILE A 341 59.55 21.70 49.90
N ARG A 342 58.79 22.66 49.38
CA ARG A 342 57.92 23.54 50.16
C ARG A 342 56.47 23.18 49.87
N GLU A 343 55.70 22.93 50.91
CA GLU A 343 54.26 22.66 50.82
C GLU A 343 53.47 23.85 51.37
N LYS A 344 52.43 24.26 50.65
CA LYS A 344 51.47 25.29 51.07
C LYS A 344 50.06 24.72 50.92
N PRO A 345 49.18 24.84 51.94
CA PRO A 345 47.78 24.48 51.78
C PRO A 345 47.11 25.39 50.76
N GLN A 346 46.27 24.82 49.89
CA GLN A 346 45.55 25.53 48.83
C GLN A 346 44.13 24.95 48.72
N ASN A 347 43.34 25.14 49.78
CA ASN A 347 41.96 24.66 49.84
C ASN A 347 41.05 25.57 49.01
N TYR A 348 40.53 25.04 47.91
CA TYR A 348 39.56 25.71 47.03
C TYR A 348 38.60 24.66 46.51
N SER A 349 37.31 24.91 46.52
CA SER A 349 36.29 24.04 45.92
C SER A 349 35.31 24.86 45.10
N ASP A 350 34.97 24.39 43.92
CA ASP A 350 34.14 25.09 42.96
C ASP A 350 33.41 24.10 42.06
N PHE A 351 32.39 24.58 41.35
CA PHE A 351 31.65 23.80 40.38
C PHE A 351 31.30 24.62 39.14
N GLU A 352 31.17 23.94 38.00
CA GLU A 352 30.78 24.54 36.73
C GLU A 352 29.73 23.70 36.03
N ILE A 353 28.83 24.34 35.28
CA ILE A 353 27.81 23.65 34.49
C ILE A 353 28.12 23.87 33.02
N ILE A 354 28.43 22.79 32.35
CA ILE A 354 28.85 22.76 30.96
C ILE A 354 27.68 22.24 30.14
N ALA A 355 27.12 23.10 29.30
CA ALA A 355 26.02 22.73 28.41
C ALA A 355 26.49 22.36 26.99
N SER A 356 27.78 22.53 26.69
CA SER A 356 28.33 22.24 25.37
C SER A 356 29.36 21.12 25.45
N GLU A 357 29.40 20.29 24.41
CA GLU A 357 30.16 19.04 24.38
C GLU A 357 31.26 19.04 23.32
N SER A 358 31.55 20.22 22.77
CA SER A 358 32.63 20.41 21.81
C SER A 358 33.97 20.04 22.44
N ILE A 359 34.95 19.71 21.61
CA ILE A 359 36.30 19.41 22.10
C ILE A 359 36.89 20.66 22.76
N GLU A 360 36.53 21.85 22.28
CA GLU A 360 36.94 23.12 22.87
C GLU A 360 36.42 23.28 24.30
N ASP A 361 35.11 23.12 24.53
CA ASP A 361 34.51 23.32 25.85
C ASP A 361 35.04 22.32 26.87
N LYS A 362 35.23 21.06 26.45
CA LYS A 362 35.86 20.03 27.29
C LYS A 362 37.31 20.35 27.61
N SER A 363 38.04 20.88 26.65
CA SER A 363 39.43 21.33 26.84
C SER A 363 39.50 22.52 27.80
N GLN A 364 38.55 23.46 27.70
CA GLN A 364 38.48 24.64 28.59
C GLN A 364 38.12 24.25 30.03
N ALA A 365 37.15 23.35 30.23
CA ALA A 365 36.78 22.84 31.55
C ALA A 365 37.96 22.17 32.28
N LEU A 366 38.81 21.47 31.53
CA LEU A 366 40.04 20.85 32.04
C LEU A 366 41.28 21.77 32.00
N LYS A 367 41.14 23.00 31.48
CA LYS A 367 42.22 23.98 31.28
C LYS A 367 43.40 23.43 30.47
N VAL A 368 43.10 22.71 29.38
CA VAL A 368 44.07 22.10 28.47
C VAL A 368 44.59 23.15 27.47
N GLU A 369 45.90 23.42 27.48
CA GLU A 369 46.53 24.35 26.55
C GLU A 369 46.58 23.82 25.10
N ALA A 370 46.71 24.72 24.12
CA ALA A 370 46.68 24.37 22.70
C ALA A 370 47.71 23.29 22.29
N SER A 371 48.92 23.32 22.83
CA SER A 371 49.95 22.32 22.53
C SER A 371 49.57 20.95 23.09
N LEU A 372 49.07 20.88 24.33
CA LEU A 372 48.59 19.62 24.92
C LEU A 372 47.34 19.11 24.21
N LYS A 373 46.45 20.02 23.78
CA LYS A 373 45.26 19.72 22.98
C LYS A 373 45.63 19.06 21.65
N ALA A 374 46.61 19.59 20.92
CA ALA A 374 47.08 18.98 19.68
C ALA A 374 47.56 17.53 19.89
N SER A 375 48.26 17.30 20.99
CA SER A 375 48.77 15.98 21.38
C SER A 375 47.65 15.02 21.73
N PHE A 376 46.65 15.48 22.49
CA PHE A 376 45.44 14.74 22.79
C PHE A 376 44.69 14.36 21.51
N LEU A 377 44.46 15.33 20.61
CA LEU A 377 43.76 15.11 19.33
C LEU A 377 44.47 14.10 18.43
N SER A 378 45.80 14.05 18.49
CA SER A 378 46.63 13.07 17.78
C SER A 378 46.70 11.68 18.43
N GLY A 379 46.17 11.51 19.64
CA GLY A 379 46.27 10.27 20.41
C GLY A 379 47.66 10.04 21.04
N LEU A 380 48.47 11.10 21.20
CA LEU A 380 49.76 11.03 21.90
C LEU A 380 49.61 11.03 23.42
N VAL A 381 48.49 11.52 23.95
CA VAL A 381 48.22 11.64 25.38
C VAL A 381 47.24 10.55 25.82
N GLU A 382 47.58 9.85 26.89
CA GLU A 382 46.67 8.94 27.59
C GLU A 382 46.02 9.69 28.76
N VAL A 383 44.71 9.50 28.95
CA VAL A 383 43.93 10.18 29.98
C VAL A 383 43.39 9.20 31.01
N GLY A 384 43.48 9.57 32.29
CA GLY A 384 42.97 8.79 33.43
C GLY A 384 41.99 9.60 34.28
N GLY A 385 41.34 8.94 35.24
CA GLY A 385 40.41 9.57 36.18
C GLY A 385 39.36 10.45 35.50
N SER A 386 39.22 11.67 36.00
CA SER A 386 38.34 12.72 35.47
C SER A 386 38.62 13.13 34.03
N ALA A 387 39.88 13.08 33.56
CA ALA A 387 40.25 13.47 32.20
C ALA A 387 39.68 12.53 31.12
N LYS A 388 39.15 11.35 31.51
CA LYS A 388 38.36 10.48 30.62
C LYS A 388 37.13 11.20 30.03
N TYR A 389 36.65 12.27 30.67
CA TYR A 389 35.60 13.15 30.13
C TYR A 389 35.93 13.70 28.73
N LEU A 390 37.21 13.92 28.39
CA LEU A 390 37.62 14.36 27.04
C LEU A 390 37.28 13.34 25.95
N ASN A 391 37.25 12.05 26.30
CA ASN A 391 36.91 10.96 25.39
C ASN A 391 35.42 10.62 25.41
N ASP A 392 34.66 11.16 26.36
CA ASP A 392 33.22 10.96 26.41
C ASP A 392 32.57 11.71 25.26
N LYS A 393 31.72 11.02 24.50
CA LYS A 393 31.03 11.59 23.34
C LYS A 393 29.54 11.36 23.46
N LYS A 394 28.82 12.25 22.80
CA LYS A 394 27.39 12.10 22.57
C LYS A 394 27.15 10.94 21.61
N ALA A 395 26.20 10.07 21.92
CA ALA A 395 25.92 8.88 21.10
C ALA A 395 24.97 9.15 19.94
N SER A 396 24.18 10.23 20.03
CA SER A 396 23.08 10.56 19.14
C SER A 396 22.88 12.08 19.07
N LYS A 397 22.46 12.63 17.92
CA LYS A 397 22.07 14.04 17.82
C LYS A 397 20.85 14.36 18.69
N ASP A 398 19.95 13.40 18.85
CA ASP A 398 18.70 13.53 19.62
C ASP A 398 18.90 13.38 21.14
N GLN A 399 20.13 13.35 21.63
CA GLN A 399 20.40 13.32 23.07
C GLN A 399 20.53 14.77 23.59
N ALA A 400 19.84 15.16 24.66
CA ALA A 400 20.17 16.37 25.40
C ALA A 400 21.21 16.02 26.46
N ARG A 401 22.24 16.86 26.60
CA ARG A 401 23.33 16.63 27.55
C ARG A 401 23.69 17.90 28.31
N VAL A 402 23.90 17.74 29.61
CA VAL A 402 24.48 18.76 30.49
C VAL A 402 25.44 18.09 31.45
N THR A 403 26.61 18.68 31.63
CA THR A 403 27.65 18.14 32.50
C THR A 403 27.88 19.06 33.70
N LEU A 404 27.85 18.51 34.92
CA LEU A 404 28.27 19.20 36.13
C LEU A 404 29.71 18.84 36.45
N GLN A 405 30.58 19.84 36.51
CA GLN A 405 31.96 19.69 36.95
C GLN A 405 32.06 20.07 38.43
N TYR A 406 32.65 19.19 39.24
CA TYR A 406 33.16 19.49 40.57
C TYR A 406 34.68 19.61 40.50
N LYS A 407 35.26 20.60 41.19
CA LYS A 407 36.71 20.78 41.26
C LYS A 407 37.12 21.24 42.64
N ALA A 408 38.07 20.54 43.25
CA ALA A 408 38.69 20.98 44.48
C ALA A 408 40.22 20.84 44.45
N THR A 409 40.93 21.81 45.02
CA THR A 409 42.37 21.75 45.30
C THR A 409 42.59 21.70 46.80
N THR A 410 43.67 21.05 47.23
CA THR A 410 43.99 20.85 48.65
C THR A 410 45.35 21.42 49.02
N LYS A 411 46.39 21.16 48.22
CA LYS A 411 47.76 21.60 48.51
C LYS A 411 48.56 21.93 47.25
N PHE A 412 49.54 22.79 47.42
CA PHE A 412 50.55 23.12 46.43
C PHE A 412 51.92 22.76 46.96
N GLN A 413 52.67 21.99 46.18
CA GLN A 413 54.03 21.58 46.51
C GLN A 413 54.98 22.11 45.44
N GLU A 414 56.01 22.84 45.85
CA GLU A 414 57.03 23.42 44.96
C GLU A 414 58.43 22.99 45.39
N LEU A 415 59.30 22.79 44.40
CA LEU A 415 60.70 22.47 44.59
C LEU A 415 61.54 23.75 44.58
N SER A 416 62.29 23.97 45.65
CA SER A 416 63.18 25.11 45.76
C SER A 416 64.46 24.89 44.95
N MET A 417 64.61 25.62 43.84
CA MET A 417 65.76 25.46 42.94
C MET A 417 67.08 26.06 43.47
N TYR A 418 67.05 26.80 44.60
CA TYR A 418 68.24 27.52 45.13
C TYR A 418 69.43 26.60 45.45
N HIS A 419 69.17 25.35 45.87
CA HIS A 419 70.21 24.36 46.20
C HIS A 419 70.29 23.20 45.19
N LEU A 420 69.51 23.24 44.10
CA LEU A 420 69.36 22.17 43.12
C LEU A 420 69.89 22.59 41.73
N GLY A 421 71.17 22.99 41.69
CA GLY A 421 71.86 23.37 40.45
C GLY A 421 72.49 22.18 39.70
N ARG A 422 73.07 22.44 38.52
CA ARG A 422 73.76 21.45 37.66
C ARG A 422 74.78 20.60 38.41
N GLY A 423 75.51 21.19 39.36
CA GLY A 423 76.54 20.51 40.16
C GLY A 423 76.02 19.39 41.07
N ASN A 424 74.72 19.37 41.36
CA ASN A 424 74.09 18.39 42.26
C ASN A 424 73.29 17.32 41.50
N VAL A 425 73.32 17.33 40.15
CA VAL A 425 72.63 16.32 39.33
C VAL A 425 73.36 14.98 39.40
N LYS A 426 72.65 13.92 39.80
CA LYS A 426 73.20 12.56 39.97
C LYS A 426 73.17 11.73 38.69
N HIS A 427 72.34 12.12 37.72
CA HIS A 427 72.12 11.40 36.46
C HIS A 427 72.33 12.31 35.24
N PRO A 428 73.55 12.83 35.00
CA PRO A 428 73.83 13.76 33.89
C PRO A 428 73.58 13.16 32.50
N TYR A 429 73.65 11.83 32.35
CA TYR A 429 73.34 11.15 31.09
C TYR A 429 71.92 11.38 30.57
N VAL A 430 71.01 11.87 31.42
CA VAL A 430 69.65 12.29 31.03
C VAL A 430 69.71 13.41 29.99
N PHE A 431 70.68 14.32 30.11
CA PHE A 431 70.91 15.39 29.15
C PHE A 431 71.49 14.84 27.84
N ASP A 432 72.57 14.05 27.92
CA ASP A 432 73.29 13.52 26.75
C ASP A 432 72.44 12.58 25.88
N LYS A 433 71.57 11.78 26.51
CA LYS A 433 70.69 10.83 25.80
C LYS A 433 69.36 11.44 25.38
N GLY A 434 69.12 12.71 25.68
CA GLY A 434 67.86 13.39 25.37
C GLY A 434 66.63 12.68 25.96
N ILE A 435 66.76 12.14 27.19
CA ILE A 435 65.71 11.32 27.82
C ILE A 435 64.47 12.15 28.16
N ALA A 436 64.64 13.46 28.41
CA ALA A 436 63.57 14.38 28.76
C ALA A 436 63.91 15.80 28.30
N THR A 437 62.89 16.65 28.23
CA THR A 437 63.07 18.07 27.90
C THR A 437 62.78 19.00 29.07
N HIS A 438 61.94 18.58 30.00
CA HIS A 438 61.58 19.32 31.21
C HIS A 438 61.61 18.43 32.44
N VAL A 439 61.71 19.06 33.60
CA VAL A 439 61.51 18.43 34.91
C VAL A 439 60.34 19.10 35.63
N VAL A 440 59.53 18.31 36.35
CA VAL A 440 58.46 18.87 37.20
C VAL A 440 59.06 19.59 38.41
N THR A 441 58.71 20.86 38.61
CA THR A 441 59.19 21.69 39.72
C THR A 441 58.11 22.12 40.68
N ALA A 442 56.84 22.08 40.30
CA ALA A 442 55.72 22.27 41.24
C ALA A 442 54.49 21.48 40.81
N ILE A 443 53.64 21.17 41.78
CA ILE A 443 52.40 20.41 41.59
C ILE A 443 51.30 21.00 42.49
N THR A 444 50.11 21.22 41.93
CA THR A 444 48.89 21.43 42.72
C THR A 444 48.14 20.11 42.80
N TYR A 445 47.84 19.68 44.02
CA TYR A 445 47.04 18.49 44.31
C TYR A 445 45.57 18.87 44.56
N GLY A 446 44.69 17.94 44.21
CA GLY A 446 43.26 18.10 44.33
C GLY A 446 42.52 16.91 43.73
N ALA A 447 41.24 17.09 43.47
CA ALA A 447 40.44 16.12 42.73
C ALA A 447 39.35 16.86 41.96
N GLN A 448 38.95 16.31 40.82
CA GLN A 448 37.82 16.80 40.06
C GLN A 448 36.93 15.63 39.61
N ALA A 449 35.67 15.96 39.32
CA ALA A 449 34.69 15.00 38.81
C ALA A 449 33.76 15.67 37.80
N PHE A 450 33.32 14.89 36.81
CA PHE A 450 32.34 15.28 35.82
C PHE A 450 31.15 14.32 35.93
N PHE A 451 29.98 14.89 36.20
CA PHE A 451 28.69 14.20 36.18
C PHE A 451 28.01 14.55 34.86
N VAL A 452 28.03 13.60 33.92
CA VAL A 452 27.48 13.76 32.58
C VAL A 452 26.04 13.25 32.58
N PHE A 453 25.07 14.16 32.44
CA PHE A 453 23.65 13.82 32.41
C PHE A 453 23.14 13.77 30.98
N ASP A 454 22.52 12.66 30.63
CA ASP A 454 22.07 12.33 29.27
C ASP A 454 20.57 11.99 29.27
N ARG A 455 19.78 12.66 28.41
CA ARG A 455 18.35 12.35 28.15
C ARG A 455 18.10 12.23 26.64
N SER A 456 17.35 11.24 26.20
CA SER A 456 16.88 11.19 24.81
C SER A 456 15.73 12.17 24.58
N VAL A 457 15.76 12.90 23.47
CA VAL A 457 14.73 13.85 23.02
C VAL A 457 13.93 13.20 21.90
N SER A 458 12.60 13.24 22.00
CA SER A 458 11.72 12.71 20.96
C SER A 458 11.46 13.72 19.84
N GLU A 459 10.93 13.26 18.69
CA GLU A 459 10.56 14.14 17.55
C GLU A 459 9.54 15.25 17.90
N LYS A 460 8.84 15.14 19.03
CA LYS A 460 7.80 16.09 19.48
C LYS A 460 8.31 17.11 20.50
N GLU A 461 9.51 16.92 21.01
CA GLU A 461 10.11 17.76 22.04
C GLU A 461 11.14 18.69 21.42
N ASP A 462 11.22 19.92 21.94
CA ASP A 462 12.26 20.85 21.53
C ASP A 462 13.56 20.54 22.27
N HIS A 463 14.64 20.36 21.51
CA HIS A 463 15.95 19.99 22.05
C HIS A 463 16.51 21.06 22.99
N GLN A 464 16.34 22.35 22.68
CA GLN A 464 16.82 23.46 23.49
C GLN A 464 16.03 23.59 24.79
N ASP A 465 14.71 23.38 24.75
CA ASP A 465 13.87 23.37 25.94
C ASP A 465 14.28 22.25 26.91
N ILE A 466 14.50 21.03 26.40
CA ILE A 466 14.95 19.90 27.23
C ILE A 466 16.32 20.18 27.84
N GLN A 467 17.27 20.67 27.04
CA GLN A 467 18.62 20.98 27.51
C GLN A 467 18.63 22.15 28.51
N GLY A 468 17.78 23.16 28.30
CA GLY A 468 17.58 24.28 29.21
C GLY A 468 17.02 23.83 30.56
N ASN A 469 15.99 22.98 30.54
CA ASN A 469 15.40 22.40 31.76
C ASN A 469 16.42 21.55 32.53
N LEU A 470 17.19 20.71 31.84
CA LEU A 470 18.29 19.94 32.45
C LEU A 470 19.31 20.86 33.13
N LYS A 471 19.71 21.94 32.46
CA LYS A 471 20.67 22.92 33.01
C LYS A 471 20.17 23.57 34.29
N VAL A 472 18.90 23.96 34.34
CA VAL A 472 18.28 24.57 35.54
C VAL A 472 18.23 23.57 36.70
N MET A 473 17.88 22.32 36.44
CA MET A 473 17.83 21.26 37.47
C MET A 473 19.21 20.92 38.03
N ILE A 474 20.19 20.67 37.16
CA ILE A 474 21.55 20.29 37.56
C ILE A 474 22.22 21.41 38.38
N LYS A 475 21.87 22.67 38.11
CA LYS A 475 22.33 23.83 38.90
C LYS A 475 21.89 23.80 40.36
N LYS A 476 20.82 23.06 40.69
CA LYS A 476 20.35 22.91 42.07
C LYS A 476 21.16 21.88 42.87
N ILE A 477 21.86 20.93 42.22
CA ILE A 477 22.60 19.83 42.91
C ILE A 477 23.54 20.33 44.00
N PRO A 478 24.43 21.33 43.77
CA PRO A 478 25.33 21.80 44.81
C PRO A 478 24.61 22.43 46.01
N GLY A 479 23.47 23.09 45.79
CA GLY A 479 22.64 23.65 46.88
C GLY A 479 21.96 22.58 47.72
N LEU A 480 21.42 21.55 47.06
CA LEU A 480 20.81 20.38 47.72
C LEU A 480 21.81 19.57 48.55
N ALA A 481 23.08 19.61 48.16
CA ALA A 481 24.15 18.95 48.89
C ALA A 481 24.49 19.62 50.23
N ILE A 482 24.19 20.92 50.37
CA ILE A 482 24.54 21.72 51.55
C ILE A 482 23.42 21.71 52.59
N GLU A 483 22.15 21.62 52.17
CA GLU A 483 21.00 21.77 53.06
C GLU A 483 20.67 20.53 53.90
N GLY A 484 21.10 19.32 53.48
CA GLY A 484 20.93 18.06 54.24
C GLY A 484 19.45 17.63 54.43
N GLU A 485 19.04 16.49 53.85
CA GLU A 485 17.72 15.83 54.00
C GLU A 485 16.44 16.73 54.05
N GLY A 486 16.52 17.98 53.57
CA GLY A 486 15.37 18.85 53.40
C GLY A 486 14.55 18.38 52.19
N SER A 487 13.29 18.02 52.44
CA SER A 487 12.34 17.58 51.41
C SER A 487 12.28 18.58 50.24
N LEU A 488 12.69 18.12 49.07
CA LEU A 488 12.60 18.84 47.80
C LEU A 488 11.17 19.32 47.56
N ASN A 489 10.94 20.64 47.54
CA ASN A 489 9.84 21.22 46.78
C ASN A 489 10.24 21.22 45.29
N MET A 490 10.31 20.04 44.68
CA MET A 490 10.31 19.90 43.23
C MET A 490 8.85 19.91 42.76
N GLU A 491 8.55 20.69 41.73
CA GLU A 491 7.25 20.60 41.06
C GLU A 491 7.10 19.21 40.42
N ASP A 492 5.89 18.65 40.34
CA ASP A 492 5.64 17.31 39.77
C ASP A 492 6.23 17.15 38.35
N LYS A 493 6.30 18.27 37.60
CA LYS A 493 6.90 18.35 36.28
C LYS A 493 8.43 18.17 36.30
N ASP A 494 9.12 18.67 37.32
CA ASP A 494 10.57 18.48 37.51
C ASP A 494 10.87 17.01 37.85
N ILE A 495 10.06 16.38 38.73
CA ILE A 495 10.23 14.97 39.14
C ILE A 495 10.06 14.00 37.96
N ALA A 496 9.09 14.25 37.08
CA ALA A 496 8.88 13.43 35.88
C ALA A 496 10.08 13.48 34.93
N ASN A 497 10.66 14.67 34.73
CA ASN A 497 11.86 14.86 33.90
C ASN A 497 13.10 14.19 34.51
N VAL A 498 13.18 14.12 35.85
CA VAL A 498 14.31 13.50 36.58
C VAL A 498 14.43 12.00 36.38
N LYS A 499 13.30 11.31 36.21
CA LYS A 499 13.27 9.86 36.02
C LYS A 499 13.75 9.41 34.65
N GLU A 500 13.86 10.32 33.68
CA GLU A 500 14.16 9.98 32.29
C GLU A 500 15.63 10.19 31.87
N PHE A 501 16.48 10.74 32.74
CA PHE A 501 17.89 10.93 32.40
C PHE A 501 18.82 9.96 33.13
N SER A 502 19.92 9.64 32.45
CA SER A 502 21.02 8.82 32.95
C SER A 502 22.18 9.69 33.37
N CYS A 503 22.94 9.28 34.40
CA CYS A 503 24.17 9.91 34.82
C CYS A 503 25.37 9.01 34.49
N ARG A 504 26.45 9.60 33.98
CA ARG A 504 27.76 8.95 33.85
C ARG A 504 28.81 9.76 34.58
N PHE A 505 29.67 9.09 35.33
CA PHE A 505 30.66 9.73 36.21
C PHE A 505 32.08 9.52 35.72
N HIS A 506 32.81 10.62 35.57
CA HIS A 506 34.25 10.64 35.30
C HIS A 506 34.94 11.47 36.37
N GLY A 507 35.59 10.83 37.35
CA GLY A 507 36.21 11.55 38.46
C GLY A 507 37.46 10.88 39.00
N ASP A 508 38.20 11.64 39.79
CA ASP A 508 39.45 11.20 40.44
C ASP A 508 39.21 10.49 41.79
N PHE A 509 37.97 10.04 42.03
CA PHE A 509 37.52 9.48 43.29
C PHE A 509 37.25 7.98 43.17
N SER A 510 37.67 7.21 44.18
CA SER A 510 37.34 5.79 44.31
C SER A 510 35.95 5.63 44.91
N LEU A 511 34.94 5.47 44.05
CA LEU A 511 33.55 5.23 44.46
C LEU A 511 33.23 3.73 44.49
N GLN A 512 32.50 3.26 45.51
CA GLN A 512 32.00 1.87 45.55
C GLN A 512 31.04 1.58 44.39
N LYS A 513 30.15 2.54 44.08
CA LYS A 513 29.25 2.51 42.92
C LYS A 513 29.25 3.88 42.24
N PRO A 514 29.47 3.96 40.92
CA PRO A 514 29.33 5.23 40.20
C PRO A 514 27.85 5.62 40.11
N PRO A 515 27.52 6.93 40.14
CA PRO A 515 26.15 7.37 40.05
C PRO A 515 25.56 7.09 38.66
N SER A 516 24.32 6.61 38.65
CA SER A 516 23.56 6.27 37.44
C SER A 516 22.27 7.09 37.28
N SER A 517 21.76 7.63 38.38
CA SER A 517 20.56 8.48 38.44
C SER A 517 20.89 9.90 38.95
N PHE A 518 19.92 10.82 38.90
CA PHE A 518 20.05 12.13 39.57
C PHE A 518 20.29 12.01 41.06
N GLN A 519 19.55 11.12 41.72
CA GLN A 519 19.60 10.98 43.17
C GLN A 519 20.96 10.42 43.59
N ASP A 520 21.45 9.41 42.86
CA ASP A 520 22.81 8.88 43.06
C ASP A 520 23.85 10.01 42.89
N ALA A 521 23.64 10.89 41.90
CA ALA A 521 24.57 11.99 41.65
C ALA A 521 24.57 13.03 42.78
N VAL A 522 23.41 13.34 43.37
CA VAL A 522 23.31 14.23 44.54
C VAL A 522 24.03 13.62 45.75
N GLU A 523 23.80 12.33 46.02
CA GLU A 523 24.43 11.60 47.12
C GLU A 523 25.96 11.53 46.94
N VAL A 524 26.43 11.19 45.74
CA VAL A 524 27.86 11.16 45.44
C VAL A 524 28.47 12.56 45.56
N TYR A 525 27.79 13.60 45.05
CA TYR A 525 28.26 14.98 45.13
C TYR A 525 28.40 15.46 46.58
N GLN A 526 27.45 15.13 47.46
CA GLN A 526 27.51 15.40 48.91
C GLN A 526 28.76 14.79 49.56
N ASN A 527 29.13 13.59 49.13
CA ASN A 527 30.25 12.85 49.72
C ASN A 527 31.63 13.23 49.14
N LEU A 528 31.72 13.86 47.97
CA LEU A 528 33.00 14.21 47.32
C LEU A 528 34.00 14.94 48.22
N PRO A 529 33.61 15.95 49.04
CA PRO A 529 34.55 16.62 49.93
C PRO A 529 35.20 15.68 50.95
N THR A 530 34.45 14.72 51.48
CA THR A 530 34.93 13.76 52.48
C THR A 530 35.86 12.71 51.88
N LEU A 531 35.65 12.33 50.61
CA LEU A 531 36.43 11.31 49.91
C LEU A 531 37.88 11.74 49.62
N MET A 532 38.19 13.04 49.67
CA MET A 532 39.56 13.55 49.52
C MET A 532 40.47 13.25 50.72
N GLY A 533 39.90 12.84 51.86
CA GLY A 533 40.62 12.60 53.11
C GLY A 533 40.95 13.89 53.88
N VAL A 534 41.06 13.79 55.21
CA VAL A 534 41.20 14.94 56.13
C VAL A 534 42.43 15.81 55.83
N HIS A 535 43.51 15.20 55.30
CA HIS A 535 44.75 15.88 54.91
C HIS A 535 45.02 15.82 53.38
N GLY A 536 44.01 15.49 52.57
CA GLY A 536 44.17 15.34 51.12
C GLY A 536 44.94 14.07 50.71
N GLU A 537 44.92 13.03 51.53
CA GLU A 537 45.65 11.77 51.34
C GLU A 537 45.20 11.02 50.08
N ASN A 538 43.96 11.22 49.64
CA ASN A 538 43.37 10.60 48.46
C ASN A 538 43.34 11.54 47.24
N THR A 539 44.10 12.64 47.27
CA THR A 539 44.12 13.63 46.18
C THR A 539 45.17 13.32 45.12
N VAL A 540 44.89 13.70 43.87
CA VAL A 540 45.74 13.46 42.71
C VAL A 540 46.39 14.77 42.22
N PRO A 541 47.51 14.69 41.47
CA PRO A 541 48.07 15.85 40.77
C PRO A 541 47.06 16.44 39.76
N MET A 542 46.69 17.72 39.94
CA MET A 542 45.78 18.43 39.03
C MET A 542 46.49 19.37 38.05
N ARG A 543 47.57 20.02 38.49
CA ARG A 543 48.40 20.92 37.66
C ARG A 543 49.86 20.70 37.97
N VAL A 544 50.70 20.76 36.94
CA VAL A 544 52.15 20.56 37.03
C VAL A 544 52.88 21.73 36.38
N TRP A 545 53.97 22.18 37.00
CA TRP A 545 54.86 23.20 36.47
C TRP A 545 56.14 22.53 35.99
N LEU A 546 56.55 22.87 34.77
CA LEU A 546 57.65 22.24 34.07
C LEU A 546 58.79 23.25 33.88
N LEU A 547 59.97 22.93 34.39
CA LEU A 547 61.18 23.69 34.14
C LEU A 547 61.97 23.07 32.97
N PRO A 548 62.35 23.84 31.94
CA PRO A 548 63.18 23.33 30.85
C PRO A 548 64.55 22.86 31.37
N LEU A 549 64.97 21.66 30.95
CA LEU A 549 66.27 21.12 31.35
C LEU A 549 67.46 21.92 30.79
N THR A 550 67.25 22.70 29.74
CA THR A 550 68.25 23.62 29.17
C THR A 550 68.70 24.71 30.14
N VAL A 551 67.91 25.00 31.18
CA VAL A 551 68.30 25.90 32.28
C VAL A 551 69.38 25.25 33.16
N LEU A 552 69.40 23.92 33.25
CA LEU A 552 70.39 23.16 34.03
C LEU A 552 71.59 22.76 33.16
N ASP A 553 71.35 22.34 31.91
CA ASP A 553 72.39 21.96 30.96
C ASP A 553 71.97 22.27 29.52
N SER A 554 72.75 23.08 28.80
CA SER A 554 72.43 23.50 27.43
C SER A 554 72.41 22.36 26.40
N THR A 555 73.01 21.20 26.73
CA THR A 555 73.00 20.01 25.87
C THR A 555 71.70 19.20 25.96
N ALA A 556 70.85 19.50 26.95
CA ALA A 556 69.58 18.80 27.13
C ALA A 556 68.64 18.97 25.92
N ALA A 557 67.85 17.93 25.65
CA ALA A 557 66.82 18.01 24.63
C ALA A 557 65.83 19.15 24.94
N HIS A 558 65.43 19.91 23.93
CA HIS A 558 64.47 21.01 24.09
C HIS A 558 63.45 21.05 22.96
N LEU A 559 62.37 21.77 23.20
CA LEU A 559 61.35 22.05 22.19
C LEU A 559 61.91 23.04 21.16
N ILE A 560 62.01 22.63 19.90
CA ILE A 560 62.60 23.46 18.84
C ILE A 560 61.53 24.31 18.14
N ARG A 561 60.32 23.77 17.93
CA ARG A 561 59.19 24.49 17.32
C ARG A 561 57.89 24.26 18.08
N GLN A 562 57.13 25.33 18.28
CA GLN A 562 55.74 25.26 18.71
C GLN A 562 54.81 25.10 17.50
N ILE A 563 53.57 24.67 17.76
CA ILE A 563 52.54 24.52 16.73
C ILE A 563 51.57 25.69 16.87
N SER A 564 51.25 26.34 15.77
CA SER A 564 50.27 27.43 15.71
C SER A 564 48.90 26.95 16.15
N ILE A 565 48.28 27.78 16.98
CA ILE A 565 46.89 27.60 17.44
C ILE A 565 45.93 27.45 16.26
N ARG A 566 46.20 28.11 15.12
CA ARG A 566 45.38 28.00 13.90
C ARG A 566 45.37 26.59 13.33
N LEU A 567 46.52 25.91 13.29
CA LEU A 567 46.59 24.52 12.80
C LEU A 567 45.98 23.54 13.81
N VAL A 568 46.13 23.79 15.12
CA VAL A 568 45.45 23.01 16.16
C VAL A 568 43.93 23.12 16.00
N GLN A 569 43.39 24.32 15.77
CA GLN A 569 41.97 24.53 15.48
C GLN A 569 41.55 23.86 14.16
N GLY A 570 42.42 23.82 13.15
CA GLY A 570 42.19 23.07 11.91
C GLY A 570 42.02 21.56 12.15
N VAL A 571 42.93 20.96 12.93
CA VAL A 571 42.85 19.55 13.34
C VAL A 571 41.61 19.26 14.17
N GLN A 572 41.29 20.15 15.12
CA GLN A 572 40.10 20.02 15.95
C GLN A 572 38.83 19.94 15.10
N ARG A 573 38.65 20.89 14.16
CA ARG A 573 37.49 20.90 13.26
C ARG A 573 37.34 19.58 12.51
N VAL A 574 38.43 19.04 11.96
CA VAL A 574 38.41 17.74 11.26
C VAL A 574 37.92 16.59 12.18
N LEU A 575 38.36 16.55 13.43
CA LEU A 575 37.96 15.50 14.38
C LEU A 575 36.54 15.70 14.94
N GLU A 576 36.08 16.95 15.02
CA GLU A 576 34.70 17.31 15.33
C GLU A 576 33.77 16.89 14.19
N ASP A 577 34.11 17.18 12.92
CA ASP A 577 33.36 16.72 11.74
C ASP A 577 33.19 15.19 11.76
N PHE A 578 34.26 14.44 12.05
CA PHE A 578 34.17 12.97 12.18
C PHE A 578 33.31 12.52 13.36
N SER A 579 33.28 13.28 14.45
CA SER A 579 32.45 12.94 15.62
C SER A 579 30.97 13.28 15.36
N GLU A 580 30.69 14.32 14.57
CA GLU A 580 29.34 14.59 14.09
C GLU A 580 28.84 13.51 13.14
N LEU A 581 29.64 13.14 12.13
CA LEU A 581 29.34 12.03 11.23
C LEU A 581 29.07 10.74 12.01
N GLU A 582 29.84 10.50 13.09
CA GLU A 582 29.67 9.36 13.97
C GLU A 582 28.31 9.30 14.67
N MET A 583 27.79 10.43 15.10
CA MET A 583 26.43 10.52 15.60
C MET A 583 25.41 10.25 14.48
N ARG A 584 25.57 10.93 13.32
CA ARG A 584 24.62 10.83 12.20
C ARG A 584 24.43 9.40 11.70
N TYR A 585 25.52 8.68 11.39
CA TYR A 585 25.36 7.30 10.92
C TYR A 585 24.88 6.35 12.02
N SER A 586 25.14 6.66 13.30
CA SER A 586 24.65 5.85 14.41
C SER A 586 23.15 6.03 14.61
N ASP A 587 22.65 7.26 14.48
CA ASP A 587 21.21 7.56 14.46
C ASP A 587 20.50 6.92 13.28
N ALA A 588 21.05 7.08 12.07
CA ALA A 588 20.52 6.44 10.86
C ALA A 588 20.43 4.91 10.99
N LEU A 589 21.45 4.27 11.57
CA LEU A 589 21.49 2.82 11.82
C LEU A 589 20.48 2.35 12.87
N ARG A 590 20.03 3.22 13.78
CA ARG A 590 19.04 2.91 14.83
C ARG A 590 17.59 3.03 14.33
N THR A 591 17.38 3.60 13.15
CA THR A 591 16.03 3.76 12.59
C THR A 591 15.38 2.41 12.27
N ALA A 592 14.07 2.28 12.53
CA ALA A 592 13.31 1.08 12.18
C ALA A 592 13.42 0.74 10.68
N THR A 593 13.42 1.75 9.81
CA THR A 593 13.59 1.59 8.37
C THR A 593 14.93 0.96 7.99
N ALA A 594 16.04 1.36 8.63
CA ALA A 594 17.35 0.76 8.37
C ALA A 594 17.42 -0.72 8.81
N HIS A 595 16.66 -1.10 9.84
CA HIS A 595 16.50 -2.52 10.24
C HIS A 595 15.62 -3.30 9.27
N GLN A 596 14.56 -2.68 8.75
CA GLN A 596 13.65 -3.26 7.77
C GLN A 596 14.28 -3.45 6.38
N PHE A 597 15.24 -2.59 6.01
CA PHE A 597 15.97 -2.64 4.73
C PHE A 597 17.48 -2.77 4.96
N PRO A 598 18.01 -3.99 5.21
CA PRO A 598 19.41 -4.20 5.56
C PRO A 598 20.43 -3.73 4.51
N GLN A 599 20.02 -3.53 3.26
CA GLN A 599 20.85 -3.01 2.18
C GLN A 599 21.38 -1.61 2.53
N VAL A 600 20.51 -0.73 3.05
CA VAL A 600 20.89 0.61 3.51
C VAL A 600 21.80 0.51 4.74
N GLY A 601 21.46 -0.38 5.69
CA GLY A 601 22.29 -0.62 6.87
C GLY A 601 23.71 -1.11 6.54
N LYS A 602 23.88 -1.97 5.53
CA LYS A 602 25.19 -2.43 5.05
C LYS A 602 26.03 -1.28 4.49
N LYS A 603 25.43 -0.38 3.73
CA LYS A 603 26.09 0.81 3.18
C LYS A 603 26.55 1.76 4.30
N LEU A 604 25.68 2.06 5.25
CA LEU A 604 26.02 2.87 6.44
C LEU A 604 27.14 2.25 7.28
N LYS A 605 27.12 0.92 7.51
CA LYS A 605 28.19 0.21 8.23
C LYS A 605 29.53 0.28 7.48
N SER A 606 29.51 0.14 6.16
CA SER A 606 30.71 0.24 5.31
C SER A 606 31.30 1.65 5.38
N PHE A 607 30.46 2.68 5.24
CA PHE A 607 30.84 4.08 5.40
C PHE A 607 31.45 4.36 6.78
N LYS A 608 30.77 3.92 7.85
CA LYS A 608 31.27 4.01 9.23
C LYS A 608 32.68 3.43 9.36
N GLN A 609 32.89 2.22 8.85
CA GLN A 609 34.19 1.55 8.95
C GLN A 609 35.29 2.33 8.22
N MET A 610 35.02 2.83 7.01
CA MET A 610 35.99 3.62 6.25
C MET A 610 36.33 4.95 6.95
N CYS A 611 35.33 5.65 7.49
CA CYS A 611 35.54 6.87 8.26
C CYS A 611 36.39 6.63 9.52
N LEU A 612 36.16 5.52 10.24
CA LEU A 612 36.95 5.16 11.42
C LEU A 612 38.41 4.81 11.06
N LEU A 613 38.62 4.08 9.96
CA LEU A 613 39.97 3.75 9.46
C LEU A 613 40.73 5.02 9.06
N PHE A 614 40.11 5.90 8.28
CA PHE A 614 40.72 7.17 7.88
C PHE A 614 41.04 8.05 9.09
N LYS A 615 40.10 8.17 10.04
CA LYS A 615 40.31 8.96 11.27
C LYS A 615 41.52 8.46 12.05
N LEU A 616 41.69 7.14 12.17
CA LEU A 616 42.85 6.54 12.83
C LEU A 616 44.15 6.84 12.09
N GLU A 617 44.17 6.67 10.76
CA GLU A 617 45.34 7.00 9.93
C GLU A 617 45.71 8.49 10.04
N PHE A 618 44.71 9.37 9.99
CA PHE A 618 44.88 10.80 10.18
C PHE A 618 45.50 11.13 11.54
N GLN A 619 45.01 10.54 12.62
CA GLN A 619 45.57 10.73 13.97
C GLN A 619 47.00 10.20 14.10
N GLN A 620 47.32 9.04 13.51
CA GLN A 620 48.67 8.47 13.52
C GLN A 620 49.66 9.32 12.73
N ASN A 621 49.26 9.79 11.54
CA ASN A 621 50.07 10.69 10.72
C ASN A 621 50.30 12.02 11.44
N LEU A 622 49.25 12.57 12.05
CA LEU A 622 49.34 13.76 12.89
C LEU A 622 50.35 13.56 14.03
N ALA A 623 50.22 12.48 14.81
CA ALA A 623 51.13 12.18 15.92
C ALA A 623 52.61 12.13 15.47
N LYS A 624 52.89 11.48 14.33
CA LYS A 624 54.23 11.39 13.76
C LYS A 624 54.78 12.77 13.34
N LYS A 625 53.98 13.59 12.65
CA LYS A 625 54.37 14.95 12.22
C LYS A 625 54.56 15.89 13.41
N LEU A 626 53.68 15.85 14.40
CA LEU A 626 53.81 16.64 15.64
C LEU A 626 55.14 16.35 16.35
N GLN A 627 55.51 15.07 16.49
CA GLN A 627 56.80 14.66 17.06
C GLN A 627 57.99 15.17 16.25
N SER A 628 57.90 15.19 14.91
CA SER A 628 58.97 15.67 14.04
C SER A 628 59.15 17.19 14.13
N ILE A 629 58.04 17.94 14.08
CA ILE A 629 58.02 19.41 14.16
C ILE A 629 58.62 19.88 15.49
N ARG A 630 58.15 19.32 16.61
CA ARG A 630 58.63 19.67 17.95
C ARG A 630 60.12 19.37 18.15
N GLY A 631 60.62 18.34 17.47
CA GLY A 631 62.02 17.92 17.47
C GLY A 631 62.88 18.58 16.39
N GLY A 632 62.37 19.57 15.65
CA GLY A 632 63.12 20.32 14.64
C GLY A 632 63.31 19.62 13.29
N GLY A 633 62.84 18.39 13.13
CA GLY A 633 63.02 17.58 11.91
C GLY A 633 62.14 17.99 10.73
N GLU A 634 61.00 18.63 11.00
CA GLU A 634 60.08 19.15 9.97
C GLU A 634 59.59 20.55 10.34
N GLU A 635 59.17 21.31 9.33
CA GLU A 635 58.49 22.60 9.53
C GLU A 635 56.99 22.43 9.76
N GLU A 636 56.37 23.46 10.33
CA GLU A 636 54.93 23.48 10.58
C GLU A 636 54.09 23.30 9.30
N ALA A 637 54.63 23.66 8.13
CA ALA A 637 54.00 23.42 6.82
C ALA A 637 53.62 21.94 6.61
N ALA A 638 54.36 20.99 7.19
CA ALA A 638 54.06 19.57 7.11
C ALA A 638 52.71 19.20 7.77
N LEU A 639 52.27 19.98 8.76
CA LEU A 639 50.95 19.82 9.37
C LEU A 639 49.84 20.44 8.50
N ALA A 640 50.13 21.58 7.86
CA ALA A 640 49.22 22.18 6.89
C ALA A 640 48.98 21.25 5.69
N GLU A 641 50.01 20.54 5.22
CA GLU A 641 49.88 19.51 4.17
C GLU A 641 48.92 18.38 4.54
N ILE A 642 48.91 17.92 5.80
CA ILE A 642 47.95 16.90 6.27
C ILE A 642 46.51 17.40 6.12
N LEU A 643 46.25 18.64 6.52
CA LEU A 643 44.92 19.25 6.41
C LEU A 643 44.52 19.45 4.94
N MET A 644 45.45 19.88 4.09
CA MET A 644 45.21 20.02 2.64
C MET A 644 44.93 18.66 1.98
N LYS A 645 45.68 17.61 2.33
CA LYS A 645 45.42 16.24 1.83
C LYS A 645 44.04 15.74 2.23
N LYS A 646 43.56 16.06 3.44
CA LYS A 646 42.17 15.77 3.85
C LYS A 646 41.17 16.53 2.98
N GLN A 647 41.40 17.81 2.71
CA GLN A 647 40.50 18.63 1.89
C GLN A 647 40.44 18.17 0.43
N SER A 648 41.56 17.74 -0.15
CA SER A 648 41.57 17.22 -1.52
C SER A 648 41.12 15.76 -1.61
N SER A 649 41.12 15.00 -0.53
CA SER A 649 40.68 13.59 -0.54
C SER A 649 39.16 13.42 -0.74
N PRO A 650 38.67 12.24 -1.17
CA PRO A 650 37.25 11.91 -1.13
C PRO A 650 36.66 11.88 0.30
N PHE A 651 37.51 11.86 1.34
CA PHE A 651 37.13 12.02 2.74
C PHE A 651 36.94 13.49 3.15
N ASN A 652 36.94 14.47 2.24
CA ASN A 652 36.65 15.85 2.59
C ASN A 652 35.26 15.98 3.26
N SER A 653 35.10 17.00 4.11
CA SER A 653 33.92 17.11 4.97
C SER A 653 32.63 17.40 4.18
N GLU A 654 32.72 18.02 3.01
CA GLU A 654 31.58 18.30 2.14
C GLU A 654 30.99 17.00 1.56
N ASN A 655 31.80 16.20 0.87
CA ASN A 655 31.37 14.94 0.27
C ASN A 655 30.83 13.93 1.31
N LEU A 656 31.48 13.84 2.47
CA LEU A 656 31.02 12.97 3.56
C LEU A 656 29.63 13.39 4.07
N ASN A 657 29.38 14.70 4.21
CA ASN A 657 28.09 15.20 4.65
C ASN A 657 27.02 15.05 3.56
N VAL A 658 27.33 15.37 2.30
CA VAL A 658 26.39 15.18 1.18
C VAL A 658 25.97 13.72 1.05
N TRP A 659 26.91 12.76 1.21
CA TRP A 659 26.57 11.34 1.18
C TRP A 659 25.64 10.97 2.35
N MET A 660 25.92 11.48 3.55
CA MET A 660 25.06 11.24 4.72
C MET A 660 23.66 11.86 4.53
N ASP A 661 23.56 13.08 3.98
CA ASP A 661 22.27 13.73 3.66
C ASP A 661 21.47 12.87 2.67
N CYS A 662 22.14 12.31 1.66
CA CYS A 662 21.52 11.41 0.70
C CYS A 662 20.98 10.14 1.40
N LYS A 663 21.73 9.54 2.31
CA LYS A 663 21.30 8.32 3.01
C LYS A 663 20.15 8.58 3.98
N GLU A 664 20.17 9.71 4.69
CA GLU A 664 19.04 10.14 5.52
C GLU A 664 17.78 10.41 4.67
N ARG A 665 17.94 11.01 3.49
CA ARG A 665 16.85 11.22 2.51
C ARG A 665 16.30 9.89 1.98
N GLU A 666 17.17 8.93 1.63
CA GLU A 666 16.77 7.58 1.21
C GLU A 666 15.94 6.86 2.27
N ILE A 667 16.38 6.91 3.54
CA ILE A 667 15.64 6.37 4.69
C ILE A 667 14.27 7.04 4.84
N SER A 668 14.20 8.36 4.70
CA SER A 668 12.95 9.12 4.76
C SER A 668 11.98 8.75 3.64
N ILE A 669 12.48 8.59 2.41
CA ILE A 669 11.71 8.13 1.26
C ILE A 669 11.13 6.73 1.52
N LEU A 670 11.95 5.80 1.99
CA LEU A 670 11.50 4.45 2.35
C LEU A 670 10.46 4.45 3.47
N LYS A 671 10.64 5.29 4.51
CA LYS A 671 9.66 5.50 5.58
C LYS A 671 8.33 6.00 5.01
N SER A 672 8.36 6.93 4.05
CA SER A 672 7.15 7.45 3.39
C SER A 672 6.41 6.37 2.59
N PHE A 673 7.13 5.57 1.80
CA PHE A 673 6.53 4.49 1.01
C PHE A 673 5.99 3.34 1.86
N THR A 674 6.72 2.93 2.90
CA THR A 674 6.22 1.92 3.86
C THR A 674 5.00 2.41 4.62
N ASN A 675 4.95 3.69 5.00
CA ASN A 675 3.77 4.32 5.58
C ASN A 675 2.59 4.44 4.61
N MET A 676 2.84 4.45 3.30
CA MET A 676 1.76 4.37 2.30
C MET A 676 1.21 2.94 2.21
N MET A 677 2.09 1.94 2.26
CA MET A 677 1.76 0.51 2.12
C MET A 677 1.55 -0.20 3.48
N LYS A 678 0.78 0.39 4.40
CA LYS A 678 0.67 -0.07 5.81
C LYS A 678 0.16 -1.49 6.00
N ASN A 679 -0.63 -2.00 5.04
CA ASN A 679 -1.24 -3.34 5.12
C ASN A 679 -0.36 -4.44 4.51
N THR A 680 0.96 -4.21 4.46
CA THR A 680 1.92 -5.13 3.86
C THR A 680 3.00 -5.51 4.86
N LYS A 681 3.46 -6.76 4.79
CA LYS A 681 4.53 -7.26 5.66
C LYS A 681 5.88 -6.94 5.04
N ILE A 682 6.70 -6.17 5.75
CA ILE A 682 8.07 -5.85 5.29
C ILE A 682 8.99 -7.03 5.64
N ILE A 683 9.73 -7.51 4.66
CA ILE A 683 10.62 -8.66 4.78
C ILE A 683 12.07 -8.21 4.61
N PRO A 684 12.90 -8.30 5.66
CA PRO A 684 14.28 -7.79 5.61
C PRO A 684 15.27 -8.75 4.91
N SER A 685 14.92 -10.03 4.73
CA SER A 685 15.84 -11.05 4.23
C SER A 685 15.24 -11.88 3.09
N GLN A 686 16.10 -12.37 2.21
CA GLN A 686 15.69 -13.22 1.09
C GLN A 686 15.13 -14.58 1.57
N ASN A 687 15.67 -15.13 2.67
CA ASN A 687 15.13 -16.35 3.29
C ASN A 687 13.71 -16.13 3.83
N GLY A 688 13.47 -14.99 4.50
CA GLY A 688 12.13 -14.63 4.96
C GLY A 688 11.14 -14.47 3.82
N LEU A 689 11.60 -14.00 2.64
CA LEU A 689 10.74 -13.91 1.45
C LEU A 689 10.35 -15.31 0.95
N HIS A 690 11.30 -16.23 0.91
CA HIS A 690 11.05 -17.62 0.51
C HIS A 690 10.06 -18.33 1.46
N GLU A 691 10.21 -18.14 2.77
CA GLU A 691 9.27 -18.69 3.78
C GLU A 691 7.84 -18.14 3.60
N GLU A 692 7.70 -16.82 3.43
CA GLU A 692 6.39 -16.20 3.28
C GLU A 692 5.71 -16.55 1.96
N THR A 693 6.47 -16.64 0.86
CA THR A 693 5.93 -17.00 -0.47
C THR A 693 5.47 -18.45 -0.54
N LEU A 694 6.06 -19.38 0.22
CA LEU A 694 5.61 -20.77 0.33
C LEU A 694 4.34 -20.96 1.17
N SER A 695 4.05 -20.01 2.05
CA SER A 695 2.94 -20.10 3.01
C SER A 695 1.58 -19.62 2.48
N ALA A 696 1.52 -19.15 1.23
CA ALA A 696 0.32 -18.64 0.59
C ALA A 696 0.22 -19.14 -0.86
N GLU A 697 -1.02 -19.27 -1.37
CA GLU A 697 -1.28 -19.64 -2.77
C GLU A 697 -0.67 -18.61 -3.73
N HIS A 698 -0.84 -17.33 -3.40
CA HIS A 698 -0.24 -16.21 -4.13
C HIS A 698 0.46 -15.25 -3.17
N ALA A 699 1.62 -14.72 -3.58
CA ALA A 699 2.29 -13.63 -2.90
C ALA A 699 2.63 -12.51 -3.88
N VAL A 700 2.16 -11.30 -3.60
CA VAL A 700 2.42 -10.10 -4.38
C VAL A 700 3.43 -9.26 -3.60
N CYS A 701 4.60 -9.03 -4.18
CA CYS A 701 5.74 -8.43 -3.50
C CYS A 701 6.11 -7.09 -4.15
N PHE A 702 6.05 -5.99 -3.41
CA PHE A 702 6.65 -4.73 -3.84
C PHE A 702 8.14 -4.76 -3.54
N ILE A 703 8.96 -4.73 -4.58
CA ILE A 703 10.41 -4.82 -4.48
C ILE A 703 11.03 -3.45 -4.76
N PHE A 704 11.78 -2.93 -3.79
CA PHE A 704 12.71 -1.82 -4.04
C PHE A 704 13.99 -2.36 -4.66
N THR A 705 14.18 -2.08 -5.94
CA THR A 705 15.19 -2.73 -6.78
C THR A 705 16.56 -2.05 -6.76
N SER A 706 16.61 -0.78 -6.35
CA SER A 706 17.86 0.01 -6.36
C SER A 706 18.60 0.08 -5.02
N LEU A 707 18.03 -0.44 -3.93
CA LEU A 707 18.60 -0.23 -2.58
C LEU A 707 19.98 -0.85 -2.38
N GLY A 708 20.23 -2.00 -3.00
CA GLY A 708 21.50 -2.72 -2.88
C GLY A 708 22.46 -2.48 -4.04
N SER A 709 22.17 -1.56 -4.97
CA SER A 709 23.09 -1.21 -6.05
C SER A 709 24.40 -0.64 -5.49
N ALA A 710 25.52 -0.95 -6.14
CA ALA A 710 26.83 -0.47 -5.76
C ALA A 710 26.89 1.06 -5.85
N GLU A 711 27.55 1.69 -4.88
CA GLU A 711 27.72 3.15 -4.85
C GLU A 711 29.16 3.52 -5.23
N PRO A 712 29.35 4.28 -6.33
CA PRO A 712 30.69 4.69 -6.76
C PRO A 712 31.44 5.47 -5.68
N TYR A 713 30.78 6.37 -4.95
CA TYR A 713 31.42 7.10 -3.84
C TYR A 713 32.01 6.19 -2.75
N LEU A 714 31.29 5.14 -2.30
CA LEU A 714 31.84 4.19 -1.33
C LEU A 714 33.05 3.42 -1.88
N SER A 715 33.07 3.16 -3.19
CA SER A 715 34.20 2.54 -3.87
C SER A 715 35.41 3.48 -3.91
N ALA A 716 35.19 4.78 -4.16
CA ALA A 716 36.23 5.81 -4.13
C ALA A 716 36.88 5.93 -2.73
N LEU A 717 36.07 5.94 -1.65
CA LEU A 717 36.58 5.92 -0.28
C LEU A 717 37.43 4.67 0.01
N SER A 718 36.95 3.50 -0.41
CA SER A 718 37.67 2.23 -0.23
C SER A 718 38.98 2.20 -0.98
N ASN A 719 39.00 2.67 -2.23
CA ASN A 719 40.20 2.72 -3.07
C ASN A 719 41.23 3.69 -2.49
N TYR A 720 40.80 4.84 -1.99
CA TYR A 720 41.70 5.80 -1.33
C TYR A 720 42.42 5.18 -0.12
N LEU A 721 41.70 4.39 0.70
CA LEU A 721 42.30 3.69 1.85
C LEU A 721 43.23 2.53 1.46
N LYS A 722 43.03 1.93 0.28
CA LYS A 722 43.86 0.81 -0.22
C LYS A 722 45.13 1.27 -0.92
N VAL A 723 45.12 2.43 -1.56
CA VAL A 723 46.22 2.93 -2.38
C VAL A 723 47.11 3.89 -1.57
N SER A 724 48.29 3.43 -1.17
CA SER A 724 49.39 4.30 -0.73
C SER A 724 49.90 5.08 -1.96
N ILE A 725 49.50 6.35 -2.09
CA ILE A 725 49.50 7.16 -3.33
C ILE A 725 50.89 7.34 -3.98
N LYS A 726 50.96 7.25 -5.32
CA LYS A 726 51.88 8.06 -6.15
C LYS A 726 51.09 9.26 -6.74
N PRO A 727 51.59 10.52 -6.68
CA PRO A 727 50.78 11.71 -6.93
C PRO A 727 50.60 12.13 -8.40
N ASP A 728 50.88 11.28 -9.39
CA ASP A 728 51.12 11.71 -10.79
C ASP A 728 50.16 11.09 -11.84
N ASP A 729 49.00 10.52 -11.46
CA ASP A 729 48.01 10.07 -12.44
C ASP A 729 46.92 11.15 -12.69
N PRO A 730 46.79 11.72 -13.90
CA PRO A 730 45.89 12.84 -14.20
C PRO A 730 44.39 12.48 -14.32
N GLN A 731 43.98 11.23 -14.09
CA GLN A 731 42.55 10.89 -14.00
C GLN A 731 42.03 11.20 -12.59
N ASP A 732 41.53 12.43 -12.44
CA ASP A 732 40.94 12.99 -11.23
C ASP A 732 39.88 12.06 -10.57
N PRO A 733 40.17 11.45 -9.41
CA PRO A 733 39.21 10.65 -8.65
C PRO A 733 38.20 11.51 -7.87
N HIS A 734 38.28 12.85 -7.94
CA HIS A 734 37.55 13.78 -7.08
C HIS A 734 36.24 14.31 -7.69
N ALA A 735 35.92 13.93 -8.92
CA ALA A 735 34.73 14.40 -9.65
C ALA A 735 33.49 13.48 -9.52
N HIS A 736 33.34 12.77 -8.39
CA HIS A 736 32.11 12.03 -8.11
C HIS A 736 31.06 12.97 -7.51
N ASP A 737 30.05 13.30 -8.30
CA ASP A 737 28.86 14.01 -7.84
C ASP A 737 27.98 13.03 -7.04
N VAL A 738 28.27 12.95 -5.74
CA VAL A 738 27.63 12.05 -4.76
C VAL A 738 26.11 12.14 -4.82
N GLU A 739 25.57 13.34 -5.07
CA GLU A 739 24.14 13.56 -5.17
C GLU A 739 23.61 12.93 -6.46
N LYS A 740 24.16 13.25 -7.64
CA LYS A 740 23.68 12.71 -8.93
C LYS A 740 23.71 11.17 -9.05
N GLU A 741 24.49 10.49 -8.22
CA GLU A 741 24.56 9.02 -8.18
C GLU A 741 23.34 8.35 -7.53
N GLN A 742 22.46 9.12 -6.86
CA GLN A 742 21.32 8.55 -6.13
C GLN A 742 20.12 8.23 -7.03
N TRP A 743 19.60 7.00 -6.91
CA TRP A 743 18.56 6.46 -7.79
C TRP A 743 17.23 7.24 -7.74
N TYR A 744 16.90 7.86 -6.61
CA TYR A 744 15.64 8.58 -6.38
C TYR A 744 15.65 10.03 -6.88
N LEU A 745 16.78 10.55 -7.36
CA LEU A 745 16.83 11.92 -7.92
C LEU A 745 16.34 11.99 -9.37
N SER A 746 16.33 10.86 -10.08
CA SER A 746 15.66 10.80 -11.36
C SER A 746 14.15 10.95 -11.14
N LYS A 747 13.60 12.10 -11.54
CA LYS A 747 12.16 12.38 -11.44
C LYS A 747 11.33 11.26 -12.06
N GLN A 748 11.75 10.76 -13.23
CA GLN A 748 11.07 9.66 -13.92
C GLN A 748 11.05 8.37 -13.08
N VAL A 749 12.18 8.01 -12.46
CA VAL A 749 12.27 6.81 -11.60
C VAL A 749 11.40 6.99 -10.35
N PHE A 750 11.43 8.18 -9.75
CA PHE A 750 10.64 8.47 -8.55
C PHE A 750 9.13 8.49 -8.81
N ASP A 751 8.69 9.08 -9.93
CA ASP A 751 7.29 9.10 -10.34
C ASP A 751 6.78 7.67 -10.61
N THR A 752 7.57 6.87 -11.33
CA THR A 752 7.27 5.44 -11.58
C THR A 752 7.19 4.64 -10.28
N LEU A 753 8.14 4.83 -9.36
CA LEU A 753 8.14 4.22 -8.03
C LEU A 753 6.85 4.54 -7.28
N ARG A 754 6.43 5.82 -7.31
CA ARG A 754 5.23 6.30 -6.63
C ARG A 754 3.95 5.71 -7.23
N GLU A 755 3.85 5.66 -8.55
CA GLU A 755 2.71 5.06 -9.26
C GLU A 755 2.60 3.57 -8.94
N LYS A 756 3.70 2.80 -9.06
CA LYS A 756 3.71 1.37 -8.72
C LYS A 756 3.35 1.12 -7.26
N ALA A 757 3.90 1.92 -6.33
CA ALA A 757 3.60 1.75 -4.91
C ALA A 757 2.14 2.06 -4.59
N LYS A 758 1.53 3.03 -5.28
CA LYS A 758 0.09 3.34 -5.17
C LYS A 758 -0.76 2.20 -5.72
N LEU A 759 -0.46 1.71 -6.93
CA LEU A 759 -1.15 0.55 -7.53
C LEU A 759 -1.09 -0.68 -6.63
N PHE A 760 0.10 -0.97 -6.09
CA PHE A 760 0.30 -2.07 -5.15
C PHE A 760 -0.49 -1.88 -3.85
N SER A 761 -0.47 -0.68 -3.26
CA SER A 761 -1.21 -0.38 -2.03
C SER A 761 -2.73 -0.48 -2.23
N ASP A 762 -3.25 0.06 -3.34
CA ASP A 762 -4.67 0.02 -3.67
C ASP A 762 -5.13 -1.44 -3.91
N PHE A 763 -4.30 -2.24 -4.58
CA PHE A 763 -4.57 -3.66 -4.80
C PHE A 763 -4.48 -4.48 -3.50
N ALA A 764 -3.51 -4.19 -2.62
CA ALA A 764 -3.40 -4.80 -1.31
C ALA A 764 -4.63 -4.51 -0.44
N GLU A 765 -5.10 -3.26 -0.42
CA GLU A 765 -6.30 -2.85 0.33
C GLU A 765 -7.55 -3.53 -0.21
N ALA A 766 -7.68 -3.63 -1.54
CA ALA A 766 -8.82 -4.30 -2.19
C ALA A 766 -8.92 -5.79 -1.84
N ASN A 767 -7.80 -6.43 -1.46
CA ASN A 767 -7.70 -7.86 -1.18
C ASN A 767 -7.38 -8.18 0.29
N LYS A 768 -7.47 -7.22 1.22
CA LYS A 768 -7.07 -7.42 2.63
C LYS A 768 -7.78 -8.58 3.35
N GLU A 769 -9.02 -8.89 2.95
CA GLU A 769 -9.81 -10.00 3.52
C GLU A 769 -9.48 -11.35 2.88
N ASN A 770 -8.74 -11.37 1.77
CA ASN A 770 -8.40 -12.59 1.04
C ASN A 770 -7.16 -13.27 1.63
N LYS A 771 -7.38 -14.26 2.51
CA LYS A 771 -6.33 -15.02 3.19
C LYS A 771 -5.43 -15.85 2.27
N LYS A 772 -5.79 -16.01 0.99
CA LYS A 772 -4.98 -16.75 0.01
C LYS A 772 -3.84 -15.92 -0.59
N ILE A 773 -3.88 -14.59 -0.41
CA ILE A 773 -2.91 -13.66 -0.96
C ILE A 773 -2.12 -13.03 0.18
N LYS A 774 -0.79 -13.01 0.05
CA LYS A 774 0.09 -12.22 0.93
C LYS A 774 0.66 -11.02 0.19
N PHE A 775 0.65 -9.87 0.86
CA PHE A 775 1.27 -8.64 0.36
C PHE A 775 2.56 -8.36 1.13
N LEU A 776 3.68 -8.39 0.42
CA LEU A 776 5.01 -8.28 1.00
C LEU A 776 5.75 -7.07 0.43
N THR A 777 6.60 -6.44 1.24
CA THR A 777 7.50 -5.36 0.81
C THR A 777 8.94 -5.76 1.08
N VAL A 778 9.83 -5.68 0.09
CA VAL A 778 11.19 -6.22 0.17
C VAL A 778 12.19 -5.29 -0.51
N GLY A 779 13.42 -5.21 0.01
CA GLY A 779 14.56 -4.69 -0.74
C GLY A 779 15.33 -5.82 -1.41
N LEU A 780 15.41 -5.85 -2.75
CA LEU A 780 16.22 -6.82 -3.49
C LEU A 780 16.84 -6.12 -4.70
N THR A 781 18.14 -6.23 -4.91
CA THR A 781 18.79 -5.55 -6.03
C THR A 781 18.38 -6.17 -7.37
N ASN A 782 17.89 -5.36 -8.29
CA ASN A 782 17.69 -5.75 -9.68
C ASN A 782 18.02 -4.58 -10.61
N ASP A 783 19.08 -4.73 -11.42
CA ASP A 783 19.56 -3.67 -12.30
C ASP A 783 18.71 -3.50 -13.57
N THR A 784 17.83 -4.45 -13.90
CA THR A 784 16.96 -4.36 -15.10
C THR A 784 15.79 -3.41 -14.90
N HIS A 785 15.27 -3.30 -13.67
CA HIS A 785 14.15 -2.44 -13.31
C HIS A 785 14.61 -1.43 -12.26
N LYS A 786 15.00 -0.21 -12.65
CA LYS A 786 15.44 0.81 -11.68
C LYS A 786 14.27 1.34 -10.83
N GLY A 787 14.49 1.49 -9.52
CA GLY A 787 13.53 2.05 -8.57
C GLY A 787 12.71 0.97 -7.86
N SER A 788 11.69 0.45 -8.53
CA SER A 788 10.90 -0.69 -8.03
C SER A 788 10.29 -1.56 -9.12
N SER A 789 9.88 -2.75 -8.69
CA SER A 789 8.97 -3.62 -9.45
C SER A 789 8.03 -4.37 -8.52
N ILE A 790 6.95 -4.93 -9.07
CA ILE A 790 5.99 -5.76 -8.34
C ILE A 790 6.15 -7.19 -8.85
N TYR A 791 6.52 -8.10 -7.96
CA TYR A 791 6.70 -9.50 -8.28
C TYR A 791 5.46 -10.28 -7.86
N LEU A 792 5.09 -11.27 -8.67
CA LEU A 792 4.01 -12.19 -8.39
C LEU A 792 4.59 -13.60 -8.25
N TYR A 793 4.34 -14.22 -7.10
CA TYR A 793 4.68 -15.60 -6.83
C TYR A 793 3.40 -16.43 -6.72
N LYS A 794 3.49 -17.67 -7.19
CA LYS A 794 2.45 -18.69 -7.03
C LYS A 794 3.08 -19.95 -6.46
N ASP A 795 2.56 -20.43 -5.33
CA ASP A 795 3.05 -21.63 -4.64
C ASP A 795 4.59 -21.61 -4.43
N GLY A 796 5.13 -20.45 -4.03
CA GLY A 796 6.58 -20.23 -3.83
C GLY A 796 7.41 -19.99 -5.09
N SER A 797 6.86 -20.18 -6.29
CA SER A 797 7.59 -19.98 -7.56
C SER A 797 7.31 -18.60 -8.16
N SER A 798 8.35 -17.92 -8.67
CA SER A 798 8.20 -16.62 -9.36
C SER A 798 7.43 -16.80 -10.67
N LEU A 799 6.28 -16.14 -10.79
CA LEU A 799 5.41 -16.16 -11.98
C LEU A 799 5.66 -14.94 -12.88
N SER A 800 5.87 -13.77 -12.28
CA SER A 800 6.19 -12.53 -13.01
C SER A 800 7.03 -11.60 -12.16
N GLU A 801 8.03 -10.96 -12.78
CA GLU A 801 8.91 -9.96 -12.15
C GLU A 801 8.47 -8.51 -12.44
N ASN A 802 7.42 -8.33 -13.24
CA ASN A 802 6.79 -7.03 -13.52
C ASN A 802 5.27 -7.20 -13.62
N PHE A 803 4.66 -7.71 -12.55
CA PHE A 803 3.21 -7.80 -12.45
C PHE A 803 2.60 -6.40 -12.34
N GLU A 804 1.58 -6.11 -13.14
CA GLU A 804 0.86 -4.84 -13.10
C GLU A 804 -0.55 -5.07 -12.53
N PRO A 805 -0.77 -4.79 -11.23
CA PRO A 805 -2.11 -4.88 -10.65
C PRO A 805 -3.06 -3.91 -11.37
N PRO A 806 -4.32 -4.31 -11.61
CA PRO A 806 -5.26 -3.42 -12.28
C PRO A 806 -5.56 -2.22 -11.39
N SER A 807 -5.55 -1.03 -11.99
CA SER A 807 -6.10 0.16 -11.34
C SER A 807 -7.64 0.06 -11.25
N LYS A 808 -8.28 1.05 -10.65
CA LYS A 808 -9.76 1.08 -10.64
C LYS A 808 -10.26 1.20 -12.09
N PRO A 809 -11.39 0.58 -12.46
CA PRO A 809 -12.01 0.81 -13.76
C PRO A 809 -12.12 2.32 -14.03
N GLU A 810 -11.85 2.79 -15.25
CA GLU A 810 -11.74 4.23 -15.53
C GLU A 810 -13.08 4.95 -15.34
N THR A 811 -14.13 4.37 -15.93
CA THR A 811 -15.50 4.86 -15.84
C THR A 811 -16.48 3.70 -15.74
N VAL A 812 -17.53 3.87 -14.95
CA VAL A 812 -18.69 2.96 -14.87
C VAL A 812 -19.91 3.81 -15.15
N THR A 813 -20.51 3.61 -16.32
CA THR A 813 -21.69 4.38 -16.75
C THR A 813 -22.88 3.47 -16.91
N VAL A 814 -24.07 4.00 -16.67
CA VAL A 814 -25.31 3.28 -16.90
C VAL A 814 -25.64 3.37 -18.39
N SER A 815 -25.66 2.23 -19.09
CA SER A 815 -26.04 2.19 -20.51
C SER A 815 -27.55 2.03 -20.69
N ASP A 816 -28.20 1.28 -19.78
CA ASP A 816 -29.64 1.03 -19.86
C ASP A 816 -30.28 0.80 -18.48
N ILE A 817 -31.52 1.26 -18.31
CA ILE A 817 -32.30 1.10 -17.08
C ILE A 817 -33.65 0.47 -17.41
N ASN A 818 -33.98 -0.62 -16.73
CA ASN A 818 -35.27 -1.28 -16.79
C ASN A 818 -35.95 -1.28 -15.41
N HIS A 819 -37.16 -1.84 -15.33
CA HIS A 819 -37.90 -1.98 -14.07
C HIS A 819 -37.23 -2.97 -13.10
N ASN A 820 -36.63 -4.04 -13.62
CA ASN A 820 -36.01 -5.08 -12.81
C ASN A 820 -34.52 -5.31 -13.13
N SER A 821 -33.92 -4.46 -13.94
CA SER A 821 -32.51 -4.57 -14.30
C SER A 821 -31.87 -3.23 -14.60
N VAL A 822 -30.55 -3.16 -14.42
CA VAL A 822 -29.71 -2.03 -14.83
C VAL A 822 -28.50 -2.61 -15.59
N THR A 823 -28.20 -2.06 -16.76
CA THR A 823 -27.01 -2.41 -17.53
C THR A 823 -25.94 -1.35 -17.34
N LEU A 824 -24.74 -1.80 -16.96
CA LEU A 824 -23.57 -0.98 -16.76
C LEU A 824 -22.56 -1.22 -17.87
N LYS A 825 -21.98 -0.15 -18.39
CA LYS A 825 -20.83 -0.19 -19.29
C LYS A 825 -19.58 0.22 -18.51
N ILE A 826 -18.59 -0.65 -18.49
CA ILE A 826 -17.36 -0.54 -17.71
C ILE A 826 -16.20 -0.29 -18.67
N THR A 827 -15.49 0.82 -18.51
CA THR A 827 -14.24 1.05 -19.23
C THR A 827 -13.11 0.37 -18.48
N PRO A 828 -12.24 -0.41 -19.17
CA PRO A 828 -11.11 -1.06 -18.54
C PRO A 828 -10.22 -0.08 -17.75
N PRO A 829 -9.50 -0.56 -16.72
CA PRO A 829 -8.52 0.25 -16.00
C PRO A 829 -7.39 0.71 -16.92
N GLY A 830 -6.83 1.90 -16.65
CA GLY A 830 -5.68 2.41 -17.39
C GLY A 830 -4.36 1.67 -17.15
N CYS A 831 -4.26 0.87 -16.08
CA CYS A 831 -3.08 0.06 -15.76
C CYS A 831 -3.51 -1.39 -15.48
N GLY A 832 -2.70 -2.39 -15.86
CA GLY A 832 -2.96 -3.80 -15.59
C GLY A 832 -4.18 -4.38 -16.33
N ALA A 833 -4.56 -3.80 -17.47
CA ALA A 833 -5.72 -4.23 -18.25
C ALA A 833 -5.52 -5.62 -18.85
N GLU A 834 -4.29 -6.00 -19.23
CA GLU A 834 -3.98 -7.34 -19.75
C GLU A 834 -4.13 -8.46 -18.71
N ASN A 835 -4.13 -8.12 -17.42
CA ASN A 835 -4.26 -9.09 -16.33
C ASN A 835 -5.72 -9.36 -15.94
N ILE A 836 -6.69 -8.73 -16.60
CA ILE A 836 -8.12 -8.83 -16.27
C ILE A 836 -8.73 -10.10 -16.85
N THR A 837 -9.45 -10.82 -16.00
CA THR A 837 -10.20 -12.04 -16.34
C THR A 837 -11.70 -11.80 -16.35
N SER A 838 -12.19 -10.88 -15.53
CA SER A 838 -13.61 -10.53 -15.41
C SER A 838 -13.80 -9.21 -14.64
N TYR A 839 -15.03 -8.71 -14.55
CA TYR A 839 -15.45 -7.61 -13.70
C TYR A 839 -16.42 -8.10 -12.63
N SER A 840 -16.26 -7.59 -11.42
CA SER A 840 -17.17 -7.82 -10.29
C SER A 840 -18.01 -6.56 -10.06
N VAL A 841 -19.31 -6.65 -10.30
CA VAL A 841 -20.30 -5.60 -10.05
C VAL A 841 -20.98 -5.86 -8.71
N GLU A 842 -20.81 -4.94 -7.78
CA GLU A 842 -21.47 -4.96 -6.48
C GLU A 842 -22.62 -3.93 -6.48
N TYR A 843 -23.78 -4.29 -5.93
CA TYR A 843 -24.96 -3.41 -5.86
C TYR A 843 -25.69 -3.51 -4.52
N SER A 844 -26.30 -2.39 -4.09
CA SER A 844 -27.13 -2.33 -2.89
C SER A 844 -28.28 -1.34 -3.09
N VAL A 845 -29.38 -1.53 -2.36
CA VAL A 845 -30.45 -0.53 -2.26
C VAL A 845 -29.89 0.70 -1.56
N SER A 846 -30.12 1.88 -2.14
CA SER A 846 -29.63 3.15 -1.59
C SER A 846 -30.09 3.35 -0.15
N GLY A 847 -29.14 3.50 0.78
CA GLY A 847 -29.42 3.69 2.21
C GLY A 847 -29.56 2.40 3.04
N LYS A 848 -29.36 1.22 2.44
CA LYS A 848 -29.26 -0.06 3.17
C LYS A 848 -27.82 -0.57 3.25
N ASP A 849 -27.49 -1.19 4.38
CA ASP A 849 -26.22 -1.90 4.56
C ASP A 849 -26.29 -3.31 3.95
N GLY A 850 -25.20 -3.70 3.26
CA GLY A 850 -25.05 -5.01 2.62
C GLY A 850 -25.04 -4.94 1.08
N TRP A 851 -23.93 -5.38 0.49
CA TRP A 851 -23.74 -5.42 -0.96
C TRP A 851 -24.02 -6.82 -1.51
N GLN A 852 -24.74 -6.91 -2.63
CA GLN A 852 -24.82 -8.12 -3.45
C GLN A 852 -23.79 -8.04 -4.59
N GLN A 853 -23.37 -9.17 -5.13
CA GLN A 853 -22.28 -9.25 -6.12
C GLN A 853 -22.67 -10.10 -7.33
N LYS A 854 -22.27 -9.63 -8.53
CA LYS A 854 -22.37 -10.36 -9.80
C LYS A 854 -21.05 -10.23 -10.57
N THR A 855 -20.55 -11.35 -11.10
CA THR A 855 -19.32 -11.38 -11.93
C THR A 855 -19.68 -11.53 -13.40
N ALA A 856 -18.94 -10.86 -14.29
CA ALA A 856 -19.13 -10.93 -15.74
C ALA A 856 -17.78 -10.84 -16.46
N SER A 857 -17.60 -11.60 -17.55
CA SER A 857 -16.38 -11.54 -18.39
C SER A 857 -16.32 -10.29 -19.24
N ASP A 858 -17.49 -9.77 -19.65
CA ASP A 858 -17.60 -8.68 -20.60
C ASP A 858 -17.62 -7.32 -19.89
N ALA A 859 -17.20 -6.28 -20.63
CA ALA A 859 -17.23 -4.89 -20.18
C ALA A 859 -18.65 -4.30 -20.10
N GLU A 860 -19.67 -5.04 -20.52
CA GLU A 860 -21.09 -4.67 -20.39
C GLU A 860 -21.82 -5.70 -19.53
N VAL A 861 -22.40 -5.24 -18.42
CA VAL A 861 -22.96 -6.11 -17.38
C VAL A 861 -24.38 -5.70 -17.05
N THR A 862 -25.34 -6.59 -17.29
CA THR A 862 -26.73 -6.42 -16.85
C THR A 862 -26.94 -7.04 -15.48
N VAL A 863 -27.23 -6.23 -14.46
CA VAL A 863 -27.69 -6.69 -13.14
C VAL A 863 -29.21 -6.84 -13.20
N SER A 864 -29.72 -8.05 -12.99
CA SER A 864 -31.14 -8.42 -13.12
C SER A 864 -31.75 -8.83 -11.77
N GLY A 865 -33.08 -8.85 -11.67
CA GLY A 865 -33.79 -9.23 -10.42
C GLY A 865 -33.88 -8.09 -9.40
N LEU A 866 -33.70 -6.84 -9.84
CA LEU A 866 -33.85 -5.64 -9.02
C LEU A 866 -35.35 -5.34 -8.81
N SER A 867 -35.68 -4.73 -7.68
CA SER A 867 -37.05 -4.26 -7.43
C SER A 867 -37.39 -3.01 -8.27
N PRO A 868 -38.60 -2.93 -8.87
CA PRO A 868 -39.07 -1.72 -9.56
C PRO A 868 -39.16 -0.49 -8.65
N ASN A 869 -39.10 0.70 -9.26
CA ASN A 869 -39.18 2.01 -8.58
C ASN A 869 -38.18 2.22 -7.41
N THR A 870 -37.07 1.48 -7.39
CA THR A 870 -36.14 1.44 -6.25
C THR A 870 -34.78 2.04 -6.63
N LYS A 871 -34.20 2.83 -5.72
CA LYS A 871 -32.86 3.42 -5.92
C LYS A 871 -31.79 2.42 -5.52
N TYR A 872 -30.83 2.18 -6.41
CA TYR A 872 -29.67 1.32 -6.18
C TYR A 872 -28.38 2.12 -6.33
N VAL A 873 -27.36 1.73 -5.56
CA VAL A 873 -25.98 2.16 -5.76
C VAL A 873 -25.18 0.99 -6.34
N PHE A 874 -24.31 1.30 -7.29
CA PHE A 874 -23.49 0.31 -7.99
C PHE A 874 -22.02 0.66 -7.83
N ARG A 875 -21.17 -0.36 -7.67
CA ARG A 875 -19.72 -0.21 -7.67
C ARG A 875 -19.07 -1.40 -8.36
N CYS A 876 -18.00 -1.16 -9.12
CA CYS A 876 -17.37 -2.18 -9.95
C CYS A 876 -15.88 -2.33 -9.61
N ARG A 877 -15.36 -3.54 -9.76
CA ARG A 877 -13.95 -3.88 -9.60
C ARG A 877 -13.49 -4.72 -10.79
N ALA A 878 -12.26 -4.51 -11.24
CA ALA A 878 -11.60 -5.44 -12.14
C ALA A 878 -11.17 -6.70 -11.36
N VAL A 879 -11.23 -7.88 -11.97
CA VAL A 879 -10.85 -9.15 -11.35
C VAL A 879 -9.73 -9.78 -12.17
N THR A 880 -8.64 -10.14 -11.52
CA THR A 880 -7.51 -10.88 -12.11
C THR A 880 -7.53 -12.34 -11.69
N SER A 881 -6.63 -13.15 -12.24
CA SER A 881 -6.39 -14.52 -11.78
C SER A 881 -5.89 -14.61 -10.33
N VAL A 882 -5.36 -13.52 -9.78
CA VAL A 882 -4.77 -13.45 -8.43
C VAL A 882 -5.78 -12.90 -7.42
N GLY A 883 -6.42 -11.77 -7.75
CA GLY A 883 -7.29 -11.02 -6.85
C GLY A 883 -8.04 -9.88 -7.54
N VAL A 884 -8.71 -9.03 -6.76
CA VAL A 884 -9.56 -7.94 -7.27
C VAL A 884 -8.87 -6.58 -7.19
N GLY A 885 -9.09 -5.73 -8.19
CA GLY A 885 -8.65 -4.33 -8.19
C GLY A 885 -9.48 -3.44 -7.25
N PRO A 886 -9.04 -2.18 -7.07
CA PRO A 886 -9.77 -1.20 -6.29
C PRO A 886 -11.11 -0.84 -6.94
N VAL A 887 -12.04 -0.39 -6.11
CA VAL A 887 -13.44 -0.17 -6.49
C VAL A 887 -13.65 1.19 -7.17
N ASN A 888 -14.45 1.22 -8.23
CA ASN A 888 -15.03 2.44 -8.79
C ASN A 888 -16.55 2.44 -8.55
N GLN A 889 -17.05 3.44 -7.83
CA GLN A 889 -18.47 3.58 -7.51
C GLN A 889 -19.15 4.54 -8.48
N VAL A 890 -20.36 4.21 -8.92
CA VAL A 890 -21.20 5.13 -9.68
C VAL A 890 -21.60 6.29 -8.75
N ASN A 891 -21.29 7.53 -9.15
CA ASN A 891 -21.43 8.72 -8.30
C ASN A 891 -22.87 8.96 -7.80
N GLU A 892 -23.88 8.53 -8.55
CA GLU A 892 -25.29 8.75 -8.25
C GLU A 892 -26.07 7.43 -8.13
N SER A 893 -27.10 7.42 -7.27
CA SER A 893 -28.01 6.27 -7.17
C SER A 893 -28.86 6.17 -8.43
N VAL A 894 -28.90 4.99 -9.04
CA VAL A 894 -29.71 4.69 -10.23
C VAL A 894 -31.08 4.21 -9.77
N LYS A 895 -32.15 4.86 -10.21
CA LYS A 895 -33.52 4.44 -9.90
C LYS A 895 -34.03 3.53 -11.00
N THR A 896 -34.45 2.31 -10.65
CA THR A 896 -35.13 1.41 -11.60
C THR A 896 -36.47 2.00 -12.03
N LEU A 897 -36.94 1.63 -13.22
CA LEU A 897 -38.21 2.11 -13.73
C LEU A 897 -39.39 1.59 -12.90
N SER A 898 -40.50 2.31 -12.97
CA SER A 898 -41.62 2.12 -12.06
C SER A 898 -42.47 0.88 -12.34
N CYS A 899 -42.46 0.39 -13.57
CA CYS A 899 -43.10 -0.86 -13.96
C CYS A 899 -42.49 -1.42 -15.25
N SER A 900 -42.77 -2.70 -15.53
CA SER A 900 -42.43 -3.32 -16.81
C SER A 900 -43.10 -2.58 -17.99
N PRO A 901 -42.55 -2.66 -19.22
CA PRO A 901 -43.27 -2.19 -20.39
C PRO A 901 -44.65 -2.86 -20.50
N PRO A 902 -45.64 -2.20 -21.11
CA PRO A 902 -46.87 -2.86 -21.58
C PRO A 902 -46.54 -4.06 -22.49
N GLY A 903 -47.44 -5.05 -22.49
CA GLY A 903 -47.32 -6.18 -23.43
C GLY A 903 -47.36 -5.72 -24.89
N LYS A 904 -46.90 -6.58 -25.81
CA LYS A 904 -46.90 -6.29 -27.25
C LYS A 904 -48.30 -5.81 -27.69
N PRO A 905 -48.43 -4.63 -28.32
CA PRO A 905 -49.71 -4.14 -28.79
C PRO A 905 -50.31 -5.07 -29.83
N GLN A 906 -51.60 -5.39 -29.68
CA GLN A 906 -52.42 -6.03 -30.70
C GLN A 906 -53.17 -4.91 -31.45
N VAL A 907 -52.99 -4.87 -32.76
CA VAL A 907 -53.53 -3.80 -33.59
C VAL A 907 -54.47 -4.39 -34.65
N GLU A 908 -55.71 -3.92 -34.66
CA GLU A 908 -56.74 -4.28 -35.64
C GLU A 908 -57.07 -3.07 -36.51
N PRO A 909 -56.65 -3.07 -37.80
CA PRO A 909 -56.88 -1.93 -38.70
C PRO A 909 -58.27 -1.93 -39.33
N THR A 910 -58.83 -0.73 -39.51
CA THR A 910 -59.95 -0.43 -40.41
C THR A 910 -59.47 0.45 -41.57
N SER A 911 -60.38 1.03 -42.35
CA SER A 911 -60.04 1.94 -43.45
C SER A 911 -59.53 3.32 -43.00
N SER A 912 -59.86 3.76 -41.78
CA SER A 912 -59.53 5.11 -41.28
C SER A 912 -59.05 5.15 -39.84
N ASP A 913 -59.03 3.99 -39.18
CA ASP A 913 -58.75 3.88 -37.75
C ASP A 913 -57.94 2.62 -37.47
N ILE A 914 -57.21 2.59 -36.36
CA ILE A 914 -56.61 1.36 -35.82
C ILE A 914 -57.07 1.20 -34.37
N SER A 915 -57.59 0.02 -34.04
CA SER A 915 -57.87 -0.36 -32.66
C SER A 915 -56.61 -0.98 -32.07
N VAL A 916 -56.02 -0.33 -31.07
CA VAL A 916 -54.79 -0.78 -30.40
C VAL A 916 -55.17 -1.26 -29.00
N SER A 917 -54.81 -2.49 -28.65
CA SER A 917 -54.97 -3.03 -27.30
C SER A 917 -53.66 -3.68 -26.83
N TRP A 918 -53.42 -3.74 -25.52
CA TRP A 918 -52.19 -4.29 -24.96
C TRP A 918 -52.45 -4.96 -23.62
N GLN A 919 -51.48 -5.75 -23.16
CA GLN A 919 -51.52 -6.31 -21.80
C GLN A 919 -50.95 -5.32 -20.79
N ARG A 920 -51.58 -5.26 -19.62
CA ARG A 920 -51.12 -4.47 -18.48
C ARG A 920 -49.73 -4.93 -18.01
N PRO A 921 -48.83 -4.01 -17.59
CA PRO A 921 -47.56 -4.38 -16.96
C PRO A 921 -47.71 -5.36 -15.81
N ALA A 922 -46.83 -6.36 -15.75
CA ALA A 922 -46.91 -7.46 -14.77
C ALA A 922 -46.37 -7.10 -13.38
N GLU A 923 -45.41 -6.15 -13.30
CA GLU A 923 -44.64 -5.86 -12.08
C GLU A 923 -44.58 -4.34 -11.78
N PRO A 924 -45.65 -3.70 -11.29
CA PRO A 924 -45.55 -2.34 -10.75
C PRO A 924 -44.78 -2.34 -9.43
N GLY A 925 -43.93 -1.32 -9.23
CA GLY A 925 -43.25 -1.10 -7.96
C GLY A 925 -44.23 -0.88 -6.81
N GLN A 926 -43.77 -1.12 -5.58
CA GLN A 926 -44.57 -0.87 -4.39
C GLN A 926 -45.04 0.60 -4.36
N ASP A 927 -46.34 0.80 -4.12
CA ASP A 927 -47.03 2.11 -4.13
C ASP A 927 -47.03 2.85 -5.49
N VAL A 928 -46.79 2.14 -6.61
CA VAL A 928 -46.91 2.69 -7.97
C VAL A 928 -48.27 2.33 -8.57
N GLN A 929 -49.05 3.35 -8.93
CA GLN A 929 -50.29 3.19 -9.67
C GLN A 929 -50.11 3.66 -11.13
N ILE A 930 -50.52 2.83 -12.09
CA ILE A 930 -50.59 3.21 -13.51
C ILE A 930 -51.79 4.15 -13.66
N LEU A 931 -51.54 5.41 -14.05
CA LEU A 931 -52.57 6.44 -14.18
C LEU A 931 -53.17 6.45 -15.59
N SER A 932 -52.33 6.25 -16.60
CA SER A 932 -52.70 6.20 -18.01
C SER A 932 -51.64 5.49 -18.84
N TYR A 933 -51.97 5.20 -20.09
CA TYR A 933 -51.07 4.70 -21.12
C TYR A 933 -50.92 5.77 -22.20
N ILE A 934 -49.71 5.95 -22.70
CA ILE A 934 -49.39 6.82 -23.84
C ILE A 934 -49.14 5.89 -25.02
N VAL A 935 -50.00 5.99 -26.03
CA VAL A 935 -49.88 5.28 -27.30
C VAL A 935 -49.26 6.23 -28.31
N GLU A 936 -48.09 5.86 -28.82
CA GLU A 936 -47.42 6.61 -29.87
C GLU A 936 -47.59 5.89 -31.20
N TYR A 937 -47.90 6.65 -32.26
CA TYR A 937 -48.05 6.14 -33.61
C TYR A 937 -47.44 7.09 -34.64
N ALA A 938 -46.81 6.56 -35.67
CA ALA A 938 -46.22 7.34 -36.76
C ALA A 938 -46.49 6.67 -38.11
N GLN A 939 -46.72 7.46 -39.16
CA GLN A 939 -46.78 6.95 -40.53
C GLN A 939 -45.37 6.66 -41.03
N THR A 940 -45.14 5.50 -41.64
CA THR A 940 -43.85 5.14 -42.23
C THR A 940 -43.80 5.60 -43.69
N ASP A 941 -43.04 6.66 -43.96
CA ASP A 941 -42.64 7.04 -45.32
C ASP A 941 -41.22 6.50 -45.59
N GLU A 942 -40.97 5.95 -46.79
CA GLU A 942 -39.67 5.37 -47.15
C GLU A 942 -38.53 6.40 -47.07
N GLY A 943 -37.81 6.44 -45.93
CA GLY A 943 -36.50 7.07 -45.79
C GLY A 943 -36.37 8.30 -44.87
N GLY A 944 -37.40 8.68 -44.10
CA GLY A 944 -37.36 9.84 -43.18
C GLY A 944 -37.45 9.50 -41.68
N ASP A 945 -37.06 10.45 -40.82
CA ASP A 945 -37.28 10.38 -39.36
C ASP A 945 -38.78 10.29 -39.03
N LEU A 946 -39.18 9.28 -38.25
CA LEU A 946 -40.57 9.03 -37.86
C LEU A 946 -41.11 10.15 -36.97
N GLN A 947 -42.12 10.88 -37.43
CA GLN A 947 -42.85 11.84 -36.61
C GLN A 947 -43.94 11.14 -35.78
N TRP A 948 -43.67 10.98 -34.48
CA TRP A 948 -44.56 10.32 -33.54
C TRP A 948 -45.71 11.23 -33.10
N ASN A 949 -46.94 10.80 -33.39
CA ASN A 949 -48.15 11.32 -32.78
C ASN A 949 -48.45 10.55 -31.49
N GLN A 950 -49.08 11.22 -30.51
CA GLN A 950 -49.39 10.61 -29.21
C GLN A 950 -50.88 10.70 -28.90
N THR A 951 -51.43 9.65 -28.29
CA THR A 951 -52.77 9.64 -27.70
C THR A 951 -52.72 8.97 -26.33
N MET A 952 -53.47 9.49 -25.37
CA MET A 952 -53.55 8.90 -24.03
C MET A 952 -54.81 8.07 -23.85
N SER A 953 -54.69 6.96 -23.12
CA SER A 953 -55.83 6.14 -22.69
C SER A 953 -55.73 5.80 -21.21
N ARG A 954 -56.87 5.76 -20.52
CA ARG A 954 -56.97 5.24 -19.15
C ARG A 954 -57.28 3.74 -19.11
N ALA A 955 -57.59 3.14 -20.24
CA ALA A 955 -57.85 1.71 -20.40
C ALA A 955 -56.75 1.05 -21.23
N GLU A 956 -56.63 -0.27 -21.17
CA GLU A 956 -55.69 -1.09 -21.95
C GLU A 956 -56.03 -1.21 -23.45
N LYS A 957 -56.82 -0.25 -23.96
CA LYS A 957 -57.21 -0.14 -25.37
C LYS A 957 -57.43 1.32 -25.75
N VAL A 958 -57.19 1.64 -27.03
CA VAL A 958 -57.53 2.93 -27.63
C VAL A 958 -57.83 2.77 -29.12
N ILE A 959 -58.66 3.66 -29.65
CA ILE A 959 -58.87 3.78 -31.10
C ILE A 959 -58.10 5.02 -31.55
N VAL A 960 -57.16 4.84 -32.48
CA VAL A 960 -56.47 5.94 -33.13
C VAL A 960 -57.19 6.21 -34.44
N SER A 961 -57.79 7.40 -34.56
CA SER A 961 -58.68 7.79 -35.65
C SER A 961 -58.07 8.81 -36.59
N GLY A 962 -58.62 8.92 -37.80
CA GLY A 962 -58.20 9.90 -38.80
C GLY A 962 -56.92 9.49 -39.54
N LEU A 963 -56.66 8.19 -39.63
CA LEU A 963 -55.52 7.63 -40.35
C LEU A 963 -55.82 7.54 -41.85
N GLN A 964 -54.77 7.67 -42.66
CA GLN A 964 -54.88 7.50 -44.11
C GLN A 964 -55.11 6.03 -44.45
N SER A 965 -56.00 5.78 -45.42
CA SER A 965 -56.26 4.45 -45.95
C SER A 965 -55.09 3.97 -46.80
N GLU A 966 -54.85 2.65 -46.81
CA GLU A 966 -53.73 2.01 -47.51
C GLU A 966 -52.33 2.50 -47.07
N SER A 967 -52.20 3.06 -45.86
CA SER A 967 -50.94 3.57 -45.30
C SER A 967 -50.42 2.69 -44.17
N GLU A 968 -49.10 2.58 -44.08
CA GLU A 968 -48.40 1.85 -43.02
C GLU A 968 -48.13 2.76 -41.81
N TYR A 969 -48.40 2.24 -40.62
CA TYR A 969 -48.20 2.91 -39.35
C TYR A 969 -47.41 2.02 -38.40
N VAL A 970 -46.50 2.61 -37.63
CA VAL A 970 -45.82 1.97 -36.51
C VAL A 970 -46.42 2.44 -35.19
N VAL A 971 -46.67 1.52 -34.27
CA VAL A 971 -47.35 1.77 -32.99
C VAL A 971 -46.54 1.21 -31.83
N ARG A 972 -46.41 1.98 -30.75
CA ARG A 972 -45.81 1.54 -29.48
C ARG A 972 -46.54 2.16 -28.29
N VAL A 973 -46.50 1.50 -27.14
CA VAL A 973 -47.25 1.91 -25.95
C VAL A 973 -46.32 1.99 -24.73
N MET A 974 -46.51 3.00 -23.88
CA MET A 974 -45.85 3.09 -22.57
C MET A 974 -46.85 3.46 -21.47
N CYS A 975 -46.51 3.16 -20.23
CA CYS A 975 -47.30 3.56 -19.05
C CYS A 975 -46.83 4.91 -18.52
N ASP A 976 -47.79 5.72 -18.10
CA ASP A 976 -47.58 6.89 -17.26
C ASP A 976 -48.02 6.59 -15.82
N CYS A 977 -47.07 6.59 -14.90
CA CYS A 977 -47.29 6.35 -13.47
C CYS A 977 -47.24 7.66 -12.65
N GLY A 978 -47.45 8.81 -13.29
CA GLY A 978 -47.50 10.11 -12.63
C GLY A 978 -46.15 10.52 -12.03
N ALA A 979 -46.12 10.85 -10.74
CA ALA A 979 -44.90 11.24 -10.02
C ALA A 979 -43.84 10.13 -9.98
N ALA A 980 -44.23 8.86 -10.19
CA ALA A 980 -43.29 7.75 -10.30
C ALA A 980 -42.59 7.70 -11.68
N GLY A 981 -43.04 8.46 -12.69
CA GLY A 981 -42.45 8.50 -14.03
C GLY A 981 -43.07 7.50 -15.01
N ARG A 982 -42.42 7.31 -16.17
CA ARG A 982 -42.93 6.51 -17.30
C ARG A 982 -42.17 5.18 -17.44
N SER A 983 -42.83 4.15 -17.99
CA SER A 983 -42.17 2.88 -18.34
C SER A 983 -41.35 3.00 -19.62
N LYS A 984 -40.62 1.96 -20.00
CA LYS A 984 -40.16 1.82 -21.41
C LYS A 984 -41.35 1.60 -22.35
N HIS A 985 -41.12 1.87 -23.64
CA HIS A 985 -42.03 1.50 -24.71
C HIS A 985 -42.15 -0.03 -24.82
N SER A 986 -43.35 -0.49 -25.19
CA SER A 986 -43.60 -1.84 -25.67
C SER A 986 -42.79 -2.12 -26.94
N ILE A 987 -42.78 -3.38 -27.37
CA ILE A 987 -42.34 -3.73 -28.72
C ILE A 987 -43.17 -2.94 -29.74
N THR A 988 -42.50 -2.32 -30.72
CA THR A 988 -43.16 -1.61 -31.82
C THR A 988 -43.85 -2.61 -32.75
N VAL A 989 -45.07 -2.29 -33.17
CA VAL A 989 -45.85 -3.09 -34.11
C VAL A 989 -46.19 -2.25 -35.33
N THR A 990 -45.90 -2.80 -36.50
CA THR A 990 -46.25 -2.20 -37.79
C THR A 990 -47.60 -2.73 -38.26
N VAL A 991 -48.46 -1.85 -38.79
CA VAL A 991 -49.81 -2.18 -39.26
C VAL A 991 -50.18 -1.33 -40.49
N CYS A 992 -50.94 -1.88 -41.44
CA CYS A 992 -51.49 -1.15 -42.59
C CYS A 992 -53.02 -1.02 -42.49
N THR A 993 -53.56 0.15 -42.84
CA THR A 993 -55.02 0.39 -42.93
C THR A 993 -55.64 -0.29 -44.16
N THR A 994 -56.91 -0.72 -44.06
CA THR A 994 -57.57 -1.61 -45.05
C THR A 994 -58.34 -0.89 -46.18
N LYS A 995 -58.50 -1.53 -47.35
CA LYS A 995 -59.23 -1.01 -48.52
C LYS A 995 -60.76 -1.23 -48.48
N VAL A 996 -61.55 -0.24 -48.92
CA VAL A 996 -63.03 -0.28 -48.97
C VAL A 996 -63.53 -0.99 -50.25
N SER A 997 -64.49 -1.93 -50.16
CA SER A 997 -65.11 -2.63 -51.32
C SER A 997 -66.55 -2.15 -51.62
N PRO A 998 -66.97 -1.94 -52.90
CA PRO A 998 -68.34 -1.48 -53.24
C PRO A 998 -69.45 -2.51 -52.96
N LEU A 999 -70.59 -2.06 -52.40
CA LEU A 999 -71.77 -2.90 -52.05
C LEU A 999 -72.32 -3.73 -53.23
N THR A 1000 -72.25 -3.19 -54.44
CA THR A 1000 -72.81 -3.82 -55.65
C THR A 1000 -72.08 -5.12 -56.04
N GLU A 1001 -70.77 -5.22 -55.80
CA GLU A 1001 -70.02 -6.47 -56.02
C GLU A 1001 -70.39 -7.54 -54.99
N PHE A 1002 -70.59 -7.14 -53.73
CA PHE A 1002 -71.02 -8.05 -52.67
C PHE A 1002 -72.40 -8.64 -52.97
N LEU A 1003 -73.36 -7.81 -53.39
CA LEU A 1003 -74.71 -8.27 -53.77
C LEU A 1003 -74.69 -9.16 -55.01
N LYS A 1004 -73.87 -8.85 -56.01
CA LYS A 1004 -73.68 -9.71 -57.20
C LYS A 1004 -73.22 -11.11 -56.83
N ARG A 1005 -72.25 -11.24 -55.90
CA ARG A 1005 -71.75 -12.55 -55.43
C ARG A 1005 -72.81 -13.39 -54.71
N LYS A 1006 -73.75 -12.75 -53.99
CA LYS A 1006 -74.82 -13.43 -53.24
C LYS A 1006 -76.09 -13.71 -54.05
N SER A 1007 -76.20 -13.15 -55.25
CA SER A 1007 -77.40 -13.21 -56.08
C SER A 1007 -77.30 -14.32 -57.13
N LYS A 1008 -78.44 -14.92 -57.48
CA LYS A 1008 -78.48 -15.97 -58.50
C LYS A 1008 -78.52 -15.34 -59.89
N LYS A 1009 -77.56 -15.66 -60.77
CA LYS A 1009 -77.57 -15.19 -62.17
C LYS A 1009 -78.75 -15.82 -62.93
N MET A 1010 -79.58 -14.98 -63.56
CA MET A 1010 -80.76 -15.39 -64.33
C MET A 1010 -80.51 -15.30 -65.83
N ILE A 1011 -79.96 -14.18 -66.31
CA ILE A 1011 -79.67 -13.93 -67.73
C ILE A 1011 -78.17 -13.66 -67.89
N SER A 1012 -77.56 -14.29 -68.89
CA SER A 1012 -76.12 -14.17 -69.17
C SER A 1012 -75.75 -13.13 -70.23
N GLU A 1013 -76.73 -12.59 -70.96
CA GLU A 1013 -76.56 -11.48 -71.90
C GLU A 1013 -76.15 -10.19 -71.15
N SER A 1014 -75.69 -9.16 -71.87
CA SER A 1014 -75.10 -7.95 -71.26
C SER A 1014 -76.07 -6.77 -71.32
N PRO A 1015 -76.69 -6.30 -70.23
CA PRO A 1015 -76.25 -6.52 -68.87
C PRO A 1015 -76.80 -7.82 -68.27
N SER A 1016 -75.94 -8.52 -67.51
CA SER A 1016 -76.34 -9.77 -66.87
C SER A 1016 -77.33 -9.52 -65.74
N VAL A 1017 -78.46 -10.21 -65.75
CA VAL A 1017 -79.50 -10.01 -64.74
C VAL A 1017 -79.35 -11.02 -63.60
N TYR A 1018 -79.32 -10.53 -62.36
CA TYR A 1018 -79.18 -11.33 -61.15
C TYR A 1018 -80.42 -11.19 -60.27
N LYS A 1019 -80.99 -12.32 -59.85
CA LYS A 1019 -82.10 -12.35 -58.88
C LYS A 1019 -81.56 -12.18 -57.47
N LEU A 1020 -82.02 -11.12 -56.80
CA LEU A 1020 -81.65 -10.85 -55.41
C LEU A 1020 -82.29 -11.91 -54.48
N PRO A 1021 -81.58 -12.32 -53.42
CA PRO A 1021 -82.12 -13.29 -52.46
C PRO A 1021 -83.22 -12.63 -51.60
N LEU A 1022 -84.44 -13.14 -51.72
CA LEU A 1022 -85.59 -12.74 -50.92
C LEU A 1022 -85.96 -13.87 -49.95
N THR A 1023 -86.35 -13.50 -48.74
CA THR A 1023 -86.91 -14.43 -47.74
C THR A 1023 -88.41 -14.21 -47.62
N GLU A 1024 -89.21 -15.27 -47.75
CA GLU A 1024 -90.66 -15.24 -47.60
C GLU A 1024 -91.03 -15.47 -46.11
N ASP A 1025 -91.96 -14.65 -45.58
CA ASP A 1025 -92.44 -14.82 -44.20
C ASP A 1025 -93.55 -15.91 -44.15
N ASP A 1026 -93.43 -16.87 -43.24
CA ASP A 1026 -94.24 -18.11 -43.19
C ASP A 1026 -95.67 -17.94 -42.60
N VAL A 1027 -96.25 -16.73 -42.72
CA VAL A 1027 -97.60 -16.43 -42.19
C VAL A 1027 -98.62 -16.48 -43.32
N GLY A 1028 -99.04 -17.70 -43.65
CA GLY A 1028 -100.16 -17.97 -44.55
C GLY A 1028 -101.50 -17.60 -43.88
N ALA A 1029 -101.99 -16.39 -44.14
CA ALA A 1029 -103.38 -16.01 -43.88
C ALA A 1029 -103.91 -15.00 -44.92
N ILE A 1030 -104.78 -15.51 -45.80
CA ILE A 1030 -105.76 -14.81 -46.66
C ILE A 1030 -105.16 -13.81 -47.68
N GLY A 1031 -104.55 -14.34 -48.75
CA GLY A 1031 -104.58 -13.71 -50.09
C GLY A 1031 -103.50 -12.67 -50.45
N CYS A 1032 -102.35 -12.60 -49.77
CA CYS A 1032 -101.21 -11.71 -50.12
C CYS A 1032 -99.86 -12.36 -49.78
N ARG A 1033 -98.80 -12.16 -50.59
CA ARG A 1033 -97.42 -12.65 -50.33
C ARG A 1033 -96.52 -11.58 -49.71
N ARG A 1034 -95.57 -11.97 -48.84
CA ARG A 1034 -94.59 -11.05 -48.23
C ARG A 1034 -93.16 -11.52 -48.43
N LEU A 1035 -92.34 -10.65 -49.05
CA LEU A 1035 -90.94 -10.93 -49.38
C LEU A 1035 -90.03 -9.88 -48.77
N ASN A 1036 -89.02 -10.32 -48.01
CA ASN A 1036 -88.05 -9.44 -47.34
C ASN A 1036 -86.68 -9.48 -48.03
N PHE A 1037 -86.07 -8.31 -48.23
CA PHE A 1037 -84.70 -8.15 -48.70
C PHE A 1037 -83.84 -7.49 -47.60
N GLY A 1038 -82.73 -8.12 -47.23
CA GLY A 1038 -81.82 -7.64 -46.18
C GLY A 1038 -82.33 -7.88 -44.75
N LYS A 1039 -81.43 -7.73 -43.76
CA LYS A 1039 -81.78 -7.86 -42.33
C LYS A 1039 -82.55 -6.63 -41.85
N GLU A 1040 -83.48 -6.82 -40.92
CA GLU A 1040 -84.27 -5.74 -40.33
C GLU A 1040 -83.37 -4.64 -39.74
N SER A 1041 -83.74 -3.39 -40.02
CA SER A 1041 -82.97 -2.19 -39.66
C SER A 1041 -83.82 -1.28 -38.79
N ALA A 1042 -83.19 -0.58 -37.83
CA ALA A 1042 -83.86 0.42 -37.00
C ALA A 1042 -84.14 1.75 -37.72
N ARG A 1043 -83.74 1.88 -38.99
CA ARG A 1043 -84.03 3.05 -39.84
C ARG A 1043 -85.54 3.17 -40.11
N LYS A 1044 -86.02 4.41 -40.33
CA LYS A 1044 -87.43 4.69 -40.69
C LYS A 1044 -87.86 3.82 -41.87
N ASN A 1045 -89.10 3.32 -41.89
CA ASN A 1045 -89.64 2.53 -43.01
C ASN A 1045 -90.74 3.35 -43.70
N ARG A 1046 -90.62 3.57 -45.01
CA ARG A 1046 -91.67 4.23 -45.83
C ARG A 1046 -92.44 3.18 -46.63
N THR A 1047 -93.76 3.31 -46.75
CA THR A 1047 -94.63 2.39 -47.48
C THR A 1047 -95.25 3.04 -48.71
N ILE A 1048 -95.05 2.45 -49.88
CA ILE A 1048 -95.65 2.87 -51.14
C ILE A 1048 -96.57 1.77 -51.70
N VAL A 1049 -97.70 2.15 -52.28
CA VAL A 1049 -98.65 1.22 -52.89
C VAL A 1049 -98.71 1.46 -54.40
N LEU A 1050 -98.37 0.46 -55.21
CA LEU A 1050 -98.39 0.54 -56.67
C LEU A 1050 -99.70 0.00 -57.24
N VAL A 1051 -100.37 0.85 -58.03
CA VAL A 1051 -101.69 0.57 -58.60
C VAL A 1051 -101.64 0.79 -60.10
N GLY A 1052 -102.04 -0.21 -60.89
CA GLY A 1052 -102.09 -0.11 -62.34
C GLY A 1052 -102.75 -1.34 -62.94
N VAL A 1053 -103.29 -1.22 -64.14
CA VAL A 1053 -103.89 -2.35 -64.88
C VAL A 1053 -102.82 -3.20 -65.55
N SER A 1054 -103.19 -4.42 -65.95
CA SER A 1054 -102.31 -5.29 -66.75
C SER A 1054 -101.75 -4.55 -67.96
N GLY A 1055 -100.44 -4.68 -68.20
CA GLY A 1055 -99.71 -3.95 -69.24
C GLY A 1055 -99.12 -2.60 -68.83
N SER A 1056 -99.35 -2.11 -67.59
CA SER A 1056 -98.72 -0.87 -67.11
C SER A 1056 -97.26 -1.00 -66.67
N GLN A 1057 -96.70 -2.23 -66.72
CA GLN A 1057 -95.30 -2.56 -66.41
C GLN A 1057 -94.86 -2.27 -64.96
N LYS A 1058 -95.72 -2.55 -63.96
CA LYS A 1058 -95.43 -2.38 -62.52
C LYS A 1058 -94.18 -3.15 -62.06
N SER A 1059 -94.06 -4.43 -62.42
CA SER A 1059 -92.95 -5.27 -61.96
C SER A 1059 -91.58 -4.78 -62.48
N THR A 1060 -91.52 -4.33 -63.73
CA THR A 1060 -90.29 -3.76 -64.30
C THR A 1060 -89.92 -2.42 -63.65
N LEU A 1061 -90.92 -1.64 -63.23
CA LEU A 1061 -90.68 -0.41 -62.46
C LEU A 1061 -90.12 -0.71 -61.06
N ILE A 1062 -90.60 -1.75 -60.38
CA ILE A 1062 -90.05 -2.23 -59.09
C ILE A 1062 -88.59 -2.66 -59.28
N ASP A 1063 -88.27 -3.38 -60.35
CA ASP A 1063 -86.89 -3.75 -60.70
C ASP A 1063 -86.03 -2.51 -60.96
N GLY A 1064 -86.58 -1.47 -61.61
CA GLY A 1064 -85.92 -0.19 -61.75
C GLY A 1064 -85.58 0.45 -60.40
N MET A 1065 -86.56 0.47 -59.48
CA MET A 1065 -86.40 1.05 -58.15
C MET A 1065 -85.31 0.34 -57.33
N ILE A 1066 -85.27 -0.99 -57.35
CA ILE A 1066 -84.24 -1.72 -56.58
C ILE A 1066 -82.83 -1.48 -57.12
N ASN A 1067 -82.65 -1.42 -58.45
CA ASN A 1067 -81.34 -1.15 -59.06
C ASN A 1067 -80.82 0.23 -58.67
N TYR A 1068 -81.71 1.23 -58.60
CA TYR A 1068 -81.36 2.55 -58.09
C TYR A 1068 -81.00 2.51 -56.60
N ILE A 1069 -81.82 1.85 -55.75
CA ILE A 1069 -81.62 1.78 -54.31
C ILE A 1069 -80.27 1.16 -53.95
N VAL A 1070 -79.88 0.05 -54.59
CA VAL A 1070 -78.61 -0.63 -54.31
C VAL A 1070 -77.40 -0.02 -55.01
N GLY A 1071 -77.61 1.05 -55.78
CA GLY A 1071 -76.53 1.86 -56.35
C GLY A 1071 -76.00 1.42 -57.71
N VAL A 1072 -76.74 0.64 -58.49
CA VAL A 1072 -76.34 0.25 -59.86
C VAL A 1072 -76.27 1.49 -60.76
N GLU A 1073 -75.19 1.58 -61.54
CA GLU A 1073 -74.97 2.64 -62.52
C GLU A 1073 -75.13 2.12 -63.96
N TRP A 1074 -75.41 3.03 -64.91
CA TRP A 1074 -75.56 2.66 -66.33
C TRP A 1074 -74.41 1.79 -66.85
N LYS A 1075 -73.17 2.13 -66.45
CA LYS A 1075 -71.92 1.45 -66.86
C LYS A 1075 -71.77 0.04 -66.29
N ASP A 1076 -72.50 -0.33 -65.24
CA ASP A 1076 -72.40 -1.66 -64.66
C ASP A 1076 -72.88 -2.70 -65.66
N ASN A 1077 -72.10 -3.77 -65.86
CA ASN A 1077 -72.44 -4.84 -66.79
C ASN A 1077 -73.50 -5.83 -66.26
N PHE A 1078 -74.22 -5.43 -65.21
CA PHE A 1078 -75.23 -6.25 -64.55
C PHE A 1078 -76.41 -5.43 -64.04
N ARG A 1079 -77.55 -6.10 -63.85
CA ARG A 1079 -78.78 -5.55 -63.26
C ARG A 1079 -79.33 -6.54 -62.24
N PHE A 1080 -80.12 -6.04 -61.31
CA PHE A 1080 -80.84 -6.87 -60.34
C PHE A 1080 -82.33 -6.99 -60.71
N THR A 1081 -82.95 -8.09 -60.33
CA THR A 1081 -84.41 -8.29 -60.42
C THR A 1081 -84.93 -8.89 -59.12
N LEU A 1082 -86.14 -8.48 -58.74
CA LEU A 1082 -86.93 -9.05 -57.65
C LEU A 1082 -88.00 -10.04 -58.18
N PHE A 1083 -88.12 -10.21 -59.50
CA PHE A 1083 -89.22 -10.93 -60.14
C PHE A 1083 -89.24 -12.45 -59.85
N ASP A 1084 -90.44 -12.99 -59.62
CA ASP A 1084 -90.70 -14.42 -59.45
C ASP A 1084 -91.81 -14.88 -60.41
N GLU A 1085 -91.47 -15.75 -61.37
CA GLU A 1085 -92.38 -16.21 -62.45
C GLU A 1085 -93.61 -17.01 -61.98
N ARG A 1086 -93.75 -17.26 -60.67
CA ARG A 1086 -94.86 -18.02 -60.10
C ARG A 1086 -95.98 -17.10 -59.62
N LYS A 1087 -96.95 -16.85 -60.51
CA LYS A 1087 -98.29 -16.23 -60.29
C LYS A 1087 -98.31 -14.69 -60.19
N ALA A 1088 -98.42 -14.03 -61.35
CA ALA A 1088 -98.63 -12.58 -61.49
C ALA A 1088 -100.02 -12.05 -61.03
N SER A 1089 -100.87 -12.93 -60.48
CA SER A 1089 -102.26 -12.65 -60.13
C SER A 1089 -102.53 -12.53 -58.62
N VAL A 1090 -101.48 -12.45 -57.77
CA VAL A 1090 -101.61 -12.30 -56.31
C VAL A 1090 -100.89 -11.03 -55.84
N SER A 1091 -101.53 -10.22 -55.00
CA SER A 1091 -100.91 -9.03 -54.39
C SER A 1091 -99.66 -9.42 -53.59
N THR A 1092 -98.57 -8.68 -53.74
CA THR A 1092 -97.26 -8.99 -53.12
C THR A 1092 -96.66 -7.75 -52.43
N VAL A 1093 -96.20 -7.93 -51.19
CA VAL A 1093 -95.54 -6.90 -50.38
C VAL A 1093 -94.03 -7.17 -50.34
N TYR A 1094 -93.25 -6.29 -50.94
CA TYR A 1094 -91.79 -6.30 -50.88
C TYR A 1094 -91.30 -5.38 -49.77
N ARG A 1095 -90.60 -5.90 -48.78
CA ARG A 1095 -89.98 -5.10 -47.71
C ARG A 1095 -88.46 -5.10 -47.89
N ILE A 1096 -87.94 -3.95 -48.28
CA ILE A 1096 -86.53 -3.70 -48.61
C ILE A 1096 -85.90 -3.01 -47.39
N ASN A 1097 -85.24 -3.77 -46.53
CA ASN A 1097 -84.62 -3.25 -45.32
C ASN A 1097 -83.29 -2.55 -45.63
N HIS A 1098 -83.11 -1.33 -45.12
CA HIS A 1098 -81.91 -0.52 -45.37
C HIS A 1098 -80.60 -1.26 -45.04
N GLN A 1099 -79.63 -1.22 -45.95
CA GLN A 1099 -78.26 -1.70 -45.76
C GLN A 1099 -77.24 -0.58 -46.03
N GLU A 1100 -76.06 -0.68 -45.42
CA GLU A 1100 -74.96 0.27 -45.63
C GLU A 1100 -74.50 0.24 -47.10
N GLY A 1101 -74.57 1.41 -47.77
CA GLY A 1101 -74.32 1.56 -49.22
C GLY A 1101 -75.56 1.75 -50.11
N PHE A 1102 -76.79 1.76 -49.55
CA PHE A 1102 -77.99 2.14 -50.30
C PHE A 1102 -77.98 3.65 -50.67
N LYS A 1103 -78.61 4.02 -51.79
CA LYS A 1103 -78.83 5.42 -52.21
C LYS A 1103 -79.93 6.14 -51.42
N ILE A 1104 -80.74 5.41 -50.67
CA ILE A 1104 -81.76 5.94 -49.75
C ILE A 1104 -81.38 5.57 -48.32
N ASP A 1105 -81.71 6.42 -47.34
CA ASP A 1105 -81.33 6.27 -45.93
C ASP A 1105 -82.43 5.65 -45.04
N TYR A 1106 -83.49 5.14 -45.66
CA TYR A 1106 -84.65 4.50 -45.02
C TYR A 1106 -84.96 3.13 -45.65
N SER A 1107 -85.70 2.29 -44.91
CA SER A 1107 -86.25 1.03 -45.43
C SER A 1107 -87.50 1.32 -46.27
N LEU A 1108 -87.76 0.56 -47.32
CA LEU A 1108 -88.88 0.78 -48.24
C LEU A 1108 -89.78 -0.46 -48.31
N THR A 1109 -91.07 -0.28 -48.07
CA THR A 1109 -92.10 -1.30 -48.29
C THR A 1109 -92.91 -0.96 -49.53
N ILE A 1110 -92.91 -1.86 -50.52
CA ILE A 1110 -93.63 -1.71 -51.79
C ILE A 1110 -94.78 -2.72 -51.81
N VAL A 1111 -96.02 -2.23 -51.88
CA VAL A 1111 -97.22 -3.07 -52.03
C VAL A 1111 -97.61 -3.10 -53.49
N ASP A 1112 -97.37 -4.22 -54.16
CA ASP A 1112 -97.85 -4.50 -55.51
C ASP A 1112 -99.25 -5.10 -55.44
N THR A 1113 -100.23 -4.40 -56.03
CA THR A 1113 -101.64 -4.79 -55.97
C THR A 1113 -101.99 -6.01 -56.85
N GLY A 1114 -101.08 -6.44 -57.74
CA GLY A 1114 -101.30 -7.56 -58.67
C GLY A 1114 -102.09 -7.15 -59.93
N ASP A 1115 -102.05 -7.99 -60.97
CA ASP A 1115 -102.78 -7.75 -62.22
C ASP A 1115 -104.10 -8.56 -62.22
N ASP A 1116 -105.23 -7.87 -62.27
CA ASP A 1116 -106.55 -8.51 -62.43
C ASP A 1116 -106.67 -8.98 -63.89
N GLY A 1117 -106.74 -10.30 -64.08
CA GLY A 1117 -106.72 -10.93 -65.39
C GLY A 1117 -107.96 -10.53 -66.20
N GLY A 1118 -107.74 -9.90 -67.36
CA GLY A 1118 -108.81 -9.66 -68.33
C GLY A 1118 -109.41 -10.98 -68.79
N SER A 1119 -110.63 -11.27 -68.34
CA SER A 1119 -111.52 -12.30 -68.88
C SER A 1119 -112.91 -11.69 -68.98
N GLU A 1120 -113.34 -11.38 -70.20
CA GLU A 1120 -114.74 -11.11 -70.52
C GLU A 1120 -115.58 -12.36 -70.17
N ASN A 1121 -116.78 -12.14 -69.63
CA ASN A 1121 -117.75 -13.12 -69.12
C ASN A 1121 -117.57 -13.58 -67.67
N PHE A 1122 -118.07 -12.81 -66.71
CA PHE A 1122 -118.74 -13.38 -65.52
C PHE A 1122 -119.81 -12.42 -64.98
N SER A 1123 -120.91 -13.02 -64.55
CA SER A 1123 -122.23 -12.46 -64.25
C SER A 1123 -122.30 -11.50 -63.05
N GLU A 1124 -123.36 -10.69 -63.08
CA GLU A 1124 -123.71 -9.51 -62.27
C GLU A 1124 -123.85 -9.65 -60.74
N SER A 1125 -123.30 -10.68 -60.08
CA SER A 1125 -123.59 -10.95 -58.65
C SER A 1125 -122.44 -10.72 -57.66
N HIS A 1126 -121.24 -10.29 -58.06
CA HIS A 1126 -120.14 -9.97 -57.13
C HIS A 1126 -119.57 -8.57 -57.35
N ARG A 1127 -120.36 -7.52 -57.06
CA ARG A 1127 -119.82 -6.17 -56.84
C ARG A 1127 -119.32 -6.06 -55.39
N THR A 1128 -118.20 -6.69 -55.09
CA THR A 1128 -117.38 -6.40 -53.89
C THR A 1128 -115.98 -7.00 -54.08
N SER A 1129 -114.97 -6.20 -53.74
CA SER A 1129 -113.51 -6.47 -53.70
C SER A 1129 -112.73 -6.61 -55.02
N HIS A 1130 -112.09 -5.51 -55.47
CA HIS A 1130 -110.83 -5.56 -56.24
C HIS A 1130 -109.67 -4.84 -55.54
N PHE A 1131 -109.82 -4.56 -54.25
CA PHE A 1131 -108.70 -4.30 -53.35
C PHE A 1131 -108.85 -5.32 -52.21
N ASN A 1132 -107.87 -6.19 -52.00
CA ASN A 1132 -107.93 -7.18 -50.92
C ASN A 1132 -107.96 -6.41 -49.58
N PRO A 1133 -109.09 -6.38 -48.84
CA PRO A 1133 -109.20 -5.58 -47.62
C PRO A 1133 -108.22 -6.04 -46.54
N SER A 1134 -107.68 -7.26 -46.65
CA SER A 1134 -106.64 -7.81 -45.78
C SER A 1134 -105.31 -7.04 -45.87
N ILE A 1135 -105.06 -6.24 -46.93
CA ILE A 1135 -103.86 -5.39 -47.03
C ILE A 1135 -103.85 -4.33 -45.90
N ASN A 1136 -105.03 -3.88 -45.45
CA ASN A 1136 -105.16 -2.89 -44.39
C ASN A 1136 -104.78 -3.43 -42.99
N GLU A 1137 -104.73 -4.75 -42.79
CA GLU A 1137 -104.22 -5.33 -41.53
C GLU A 1137 -102.69 -5.31 -41.43
N TYR A 1138 -101.99 -5.17 -42.56
CA TYR A 1138 -100.53 -5.30 -42.63
C TYR A 1138 -99.79 -3.99 -42.90
N VAL A 1139 -100.50 -2.97 -43.40
CA VAL A 1139 -99.95 -1.65 -43.70
C VAL A 1139 -100.58 -0.64 -42.75
N LYS A 1140 -99.83 -0.20 -41.74
CA LYS A 1140 -100.32 0.74 -40.71
C LYS A 1140 -100.41 2.19 -41.20
N GLU A 1141 -99.49 2.59 -42.07
CA GLU A 1141 -99.39 3.94 -42.65
C GLU A 1141 -98.88 3.83 -44.11
N VAL A 1142 -99.46 4.62 -45.03
CA VAL A 1142 -99.09 4.68 -46.45
C VAL A 1142 -98.50 6.06 -46.73
N ASP A 1143 -97.21 6.11 -47.06
CA ASP A 1143 -96.50 7.35 -47.37
C ASP A 1143 -96.81 7.86 -48.79
N ALA A 1144 -97.03 6.97 -49.77
CA ALA A 1144 -97.44 7.37 -51.12
C ALA A 1144 -98.30 6.31 -51.84
N LEU A 1145 -99.38 6.78 -52.49
CA LEU A 1145 -100.20 5.95 -53.38
C LEU A 1145 -99.81 6.24 -54.83
N CYS A 1146 -99.24 5.26 -55.51
CA CYS A 1146 -98.63 5.44 -56.82
C CYS A 1146 -99.48 4.85 -57.93
N PHE A 1147 -100.00 5.71 -58.81
CA PHE A 1147 -100.77 5.30 -59.98
C PHE A 1147 -99.86 5.10 -61.19
N VAL A 1148 -99.71 3.86 -61.62
CA VAL A 1148 -98.80 3.43 -62.68
C VAL A 1148 -99.53 3.32 -64.01
N VAL A 1149 -99.14 4.14 -64.98
CA VAL A 1149 -99.77 4.21 -66.31
C VAL A 1149 -98.74 4.31 -67.43
N PRO A 1150 -98.98 3.69 -68.60
CA PRO A 1150 -98.10 3.84 -69.74
C PRO A 1150 -98.28 5.22 -70.42
N ALA A 1151 -97.19 5.83 -70.86
CA ALA A 1151 -97.15 7.14 -71.51
C ALA A 1151 -98.07 7.31 -72.75
N PRO A 1152 -98.17 6.34 -73.69
CA PRO A 1152 -98.97 6.50 -74.91
C PRO A 1152 -100.50 6.43 -74.68
N LEU A 1153 -100.96 6.26 -73.45
CA LEU A 1153 -102.39 6.12 -73.15
C LEU A 1153 -103.15 7.45 -73.38
N GLU A 1154 -103.94 7.54 -74.45
CA GLU A 1154 -104.63 8.79 -74.83
C GLU A 1154 -105.94 9.06 -74.03
N ARG A 1155 -106.56 8.01 -73.47
CA ARG A 1155 -107.76 8.10 -72.60
C ARG A 1155 -107.73 7.02 -71.52
N LEU A 1156 -108.15 7.36 -70.31
CA LEU A 1156 -108.32 6.38 -69.22
C LEU A 1156 -109.52 5.46 -69.52
N THR A 1157 -109.31 4.15 -69.42
CA THR A 1157 -110.37 3.13 -69.47
C THR A 1157 -111.27 3.21 -68.24
N GLU A 1158 -112.51 2.72 -68.36
CA GLU A 1158 -113.47 2.79 -67.26
C GLU A 1158 -113.04 1.95 -66.05
N THR A 1159 -112.34 0.84 -66.28
CA THR A 1159 -111.67 0.04 -65.25
C THR A 1159 -110.57 0.82 -64.53
N GLN A 1160 -109.75 1.60 -65.25
CA GLN A 1160 -108.71 2.44 -64.64
C GLN A 1160 -109.30 3.57 -63.78
N LYS A 1161 -110.38 4.22 -64.24
CA LYS A 1161 -111.08 5.25 -63.45
C LYS A 1161 -111.74 4.66 -62.21
N HIS A 1162 -112.37 3.49 -62.35
CA HIS A 1162 -113.03 2.79 -61.24
C HIS A 1162 -112.05 2.28 -60.18
N LEU A 1163 -110.89 1.75 -60.59
CA LEU A 1163 -109.81 1.35 -59.68
C LEU A 1163 -109.31 2.55 -58.86
N PHE A 1164 -109.07 3.69 -59.52
CA PHE A 1164 -108.63 4.91 -58.87
C PHE A 1164 -109.69 5.45 -57.87
N TYR A 1165 -110.96 5.46 -58.25
CA TYR A 1165 -112.06 5.91 -57.40
C TYR A 1165 -112.31 4.97 -56.20
N SER A 1166 -112.20 3.65 -56.41
CA SER A 1166 -112.36 2.66 -55.34
C SER A 1166 -111.25 2.76 -54.29
N LEU A 1167 -110.02 3.03 -54.72
CA LEU A 1167 -108.86 3.16 -53.84
C LEU A 1167 -108.84 4.47 -53.06
N THR A 1168 -109.18 5.59 -53.70
CA THR A 1168 -109.32 6.88 -53.01
C THR A 1168 -110.44 6.90 -51.96
N LYS A 1169 -111.41 5.98 -52.06
CA LYS A 1169 -112.46 5.77 -51.03
C LYS A 1169 -112.05 4.82 -49.91
N SER A 1170 -111.09 3.93 -50.16
CA SER A 1170 -110.66 2.89 -49.20
C SER A 1170 -109.62 3.39 -48.20
N PHE A 1171 -108.93 4.50 -48.52
CA PHE A 1171 -107.98 5.17 -47.64
C PHE A 1171 -108.55 6.53 -47.15
N SER A 1172 -108.12 7.02 -45.99
CA SER A 1172 -108.63 8.27 -45.39
C SER A 1172 -108.44 9.48 -46.31
N LYS A 1173 -109.19 10.57 -46.05
CA LYS A 1173 -109.25 11.80 -46.86
C LYS A 1173 -107.87 12.42 -47.14
N ASP A 1174 -106.89 12.19 -46.26
CA ASP A 1174 -105.53 12.75 -46.31
C ASP A 1174 -104.62 12.08 -47.36
N VAL A 1175 -104.93 10.87 -47.85
CA VAL A 1175 -104.07 10.15 -48.83
C VAL A 1175 -104.11 10.79 -50.23
N SER A 1176 -105.13 11.59 -50.54
CA SER A 1176 -105.25 12.26 -51.84
C SER A 1176 -104.12 13.27 -52.13
N GLU A 1177 -103.50 13.84 -51.10
CA GLU A 1177 -102.32 14.73 -51.22
C GLU A 1177 -101.01 13.96 -51.46
N ASN A 1178 -101.00 12.65 -51.22
CA ASN A 1178 -99.85 11.75 -51.36
C ASN A 1178 -99.94 10.84 -52.59
N ILE A 1179 -100.88 11.12 -53.50
CA ILE A 1179 -100.97 10.41 -54.78
C ILE A 1179 -99.84 10.87 -55.70
N ARG A 1180 -99.13 9.93 -56.32
CA ARG A 1180 -98.07 10.18 -57.31
C ARG A 1180 -98.36 9.41 -58.59
N VAL A 1181 -98.18 10.03 -59.76
CA VAL A 1181 -98.36 9.35 -61.05
C VAL A 1181 -97.01 8.83 -61.54
N LEU A 1182 -96.88 7.52 -61.74
CA LEU A 1182 -95.67 6.92 -62.30
C LEU A 1182 -95.94 6.56 -63.77
N VAL A 1183 -95.31 7.29 -64.68
CA VAL A 1183 -95.53 7.14 -66.12
C VAL A 1183 -94.47 6.22 -66.71
N THR A 1184 -94.86 5.02 -67.10
CA THR A 1184 -93.97 4.01 -67.72
C THR A 1184 -93.93 4.18 -69.24
N SER A 1185 -92.89 3.63 -69.89
CA SER A 1185 -92.66 3.77 -71.35
C SER A 1185 -92.61 5.24 -71.82
N ALA A 1186 -92.14 6.14 -70.95
CA ALA A 1186 -92.04 7.57 -71.26
C ALA A 1186 -90.83 7.88 -72.14
N ASP A 1187 -90.99 8.78 -73.11
CA ASP A 1187 -89.88 9.37 -73.85
C ASP A 1187 -89.41 10.69 -73.20
N GLY A 1188 -88.46 11.38 -73.85
CA GLY A 1188 -88.01 12.71 -73.40
C GLY A 1188 -89.10 13.78 -73.44
N GLY A 1189 -90.18 13.53 -74.19
CA GLY A 1189 -91.29 14.44 -74.43
C GLY A 1189 -92.35 14.44 -73.32
N ARG A 1190 -93.43 15.22 -73.50
CA ARG A 1190 -94.54 15.31 -72.54
C ARG A 1190 -95.49 14.12 -72.74
N PRO A 1191 -95.72 13.24 -71.74
CA PRO A 1191 -96.55 12.06 -71.91
C PRO A 1191 -98.02 12.40 -72.22
N PRO A 1192 -98.61 11.87 -73.31
CA PRO A 1192 -100.02 12.05 -73.65
C PRO A 1192 -100.98 11.70 -72.52
N VAL A 1193 -100.67 10.67 -71.72
CA VAL A 1193 -101.49 10.21 -70.58
C VAL A 1193 -101.78 11.28 -69.53
N LEU A 1194 -100.94 12.31 -69.38
CA LEU A 1194 -101.20 13.38 -68.42
C LEU A 1194 -102.45 14.21 -68.79
N ARG A 1195 -102.75 14.32 -70.10
CA ARG A 1195 -104.00 14.94 -70.57
C ARG A 1195 -105.19 14.03 -70.28
N ALA A 1196 -105.03 12.72 -70.49
CA ALA A 1196 -106.05 11.72 -70.21
C ALA A 1196 -106.46 11.69 -68.73
N ILE A 1197 -105.49 11.77 -67.82
CA ILE A 1197 -105.70 11.86 -66.37
C ILE A 1197 -106.43 13.15 -66.01
N SER A 1198 -105.97 14.29 -66.54
CA SER A 1198 -106.59 15.60 -66.28
C SER A 1198 -108.04 15.68 -66.77
N ALA A 1199 -108.37 15.01 -67.89
CA ALA A 1199 -109.72 14.95 -68.43
C ALA A 1199 -110.63 13.92 -67.72
N GLY A 1200 -110.04 12.95 -67.02
CA GLY A 1200 -110.74 11.89 -66.29
C GLY A 1200 -111.15 12.23 -64.86
N ASP A 1201 -110.99 13.50 -64.44
CA ASP A 1201 -111.30 14.03 -63.09
C ASP A 1201 -110.65 13.25 -61.92
N VAL A 1202 -109.47 12.69 -62.17
CA VAL A 1202 -108.64 11.97 -61.20
C VAL A 1202 -108.03 12.98 -60.22
N ARG A 1203 -108.45 12.96 -58.95
CA ARG A 1203 -107.90 13.84 -57.90
C ARG A 1203 -106.48 13.43 -57.51
N CYS A 1204 -105.48 14.14 -58.02
CA CYS A 1204 -104.09 13.99 -57.61
C CYS A 1204 -103.41 15.38 -57.47
N PRO A 1205 -102.33 15.49 -56.68
CA PRO A 1205 -101.54 16.71 -56.57
C PRO A 1205 -101.05 17.18 -57.93
N LYS A 1206 -101.00 18.50 -58.14
CA LYS A 1206 -100.46 19.10 -59.36
C LYS A 1206 -99.04 19.61 -59.12
N ALA A 1207 -98.17 19.46 -60.11
CA ALA A 1207 -96.88 20.13 -60.14
C ALA A 1207 -97.03 21.63 -60.46
N GLU A 1208 -95.93 22.39 -60.38
CA GLU A 1208 -95.91 23.84 -60.64
C GLU A 1208 -96.44 24.23 -62.03
N ASP A 1209 -96.40 23.30 -63.00
CA ASP A 1209 -96.89 23.46 -64.37
C ASP A 1209 -98.40 23.14 -64.55
N GLY A 1210 -99.11 22.87 -63.46
CA GLY A 1210 -100.55 22.58 -63.43
C GLY A 1210 -100.94 21.16 -63.89
N LEU A 1211 -99.98 20.31 -64.23
CA LEU A 1211 -100.20 18.89 -64.55
C LEU A 1211 -100.21 18.02 -63.28
N PRO A 1212 -100.78 16.80 -63.34
CA PRO A 1212 -100.57 15.77 -62.31
C PRO A 1212 -99.09 15.61 -61.96
N LEU A 1213 -98.77 15.58 -60.66
CA LEU A 1213 -97.42 15.33 -60.17
C LEU A 1213 -96.98 13.94 -60.62
N HIS A 1214 -96.02 13.90 -61.54
CA HIS A 1214 -95.64 12.68 -62.25
C HIS A 1214 -94.13 12.45 -62.30
N PHE A 1215 -93.76 11.18 -62.41
CA PHE A 1215 -92.38 10.73 -62.56
C PHE A 1215 -92.30 9.84 -63.79
N LYS A 1216 -91.31 10.11 -64.66
CA LYS A 1216 -91.17 9.43 -65.94
C LYS A 1216 -90.17 8.30 -65.81
N PHE A 1217 -90.57 7.13 -66.27
CA PHE A 1217 -89.73 5.94 -66.32
C PHE A 1217 -89.84 5.34 -67.71
N ASN A 1218 -88.70 5.09 -68.33
CA ASN A 1218 -88.66 4.27 -69.52
C ASN A 1218 -88.02 2.93 -69.16
N ASN A 1219 -88.87 1.91 -69.08
CA ASN A 1219 -88.47 0.59 -68.66
C ASN A 1219 -87.61 -0.14 -69.71
N SER A 1220 -87.59 0.33 -70.98
CA SER A 1220 -86.73 -0.25 -72.03
C SER A 1220 -85.25 -0.13 -71.69
N ALA A 1221 -84.83 0.96 -71.05
CA ALA A 1221 -83.45 1.21 -70.67
C ALA A 1221 -82.93 0.31 -69.54
N LEU A 1222 -83.82 -0.30 -68.74
CA LEU A 1222 -83.41 -1.05 -67.54
C LEU A 1222 -82.53 -2.27 -67.91
N PHE A 1223 -82.87 -2.95 -69.00
CA PHE A 1223 -82.17 -4.14 -69.50
C PHE A 1223 -81.51 -3.92 -70.87
N ALA A 1224 -81.39 -2.67 -71.32
CA ALA A 1224 -80.73 -2.32 -72.58
C ALA A 1224 -79.21 -2.56 -72.54
N HIS A 1225 -78.63 -2.85 -73.70
CA HIS A 1225 -77.19 -3.05 -73.86
C HIS A 1225 -76.43 -1.74 -73.60
N ASN A 1226 -75.58 -1.73 -72.59
CA ASN A 1226 -74.79 -0.55 -72.21
C ASN A 1226 -73.40 -0.46 -72.90
N LYS A 1227 -73.17 -1.27 -73.94
CA LYS A 1227 -71.96 -1.25 -74.77
C LYS A 1227 -72.33 -0.92 -76.21
N PRO A 1228 -71.62 0.00 -76.88
CA PRO A 1228 -71.79 0.21 -78.32
C PRO A 1228 -71.40 -1.06 -79.08
N SER A 1229 -72.23 -1.52 -80.00
CA SER A 1229 -71.95 -2.66 -80.88
C SER A 1229 -70.83 -2.30 -81.86
N ALA A 1230 -69.75 -3.08 -81.88
CA ALA A 1230 -68.62 -2.90 -82.79
C ALA A 1230 -68.90 -3.34 -84.24
N ALA A 1231 -70.15 -3.34 -84.68
CA ALA A 1231 -70.57 -3.89 -85.97
C ALA A 1231 -71.69 -3.04 -86.60
N GLU A 1232 -71.41 -1.76 -86.84
CA GLU A 1232 -72.07 -0.92 -87.84
C GLU A 1232 -71.26 0.39 -87.95
N SER A 1233 -70.17 0.36 -88.71
CA SER A 1233 -69.33 1.53 -88.98
C SER A 1233 -69.14 1.70 -90.49
N THR A 1234 -70.18 2.15 -91.17
CA THR A 1234 -70.05 2.82 -92.48
C THR A 1234 -71.22 3.78 -92.71
N SER A 1235 -71.16 4.96 -92.12
CA SER A 1235 -71.54 6.23 -92.80
C SER A 1235 -71.19 7.41 -91.89
N GLU A 1236 -70.40 8.33 -92.42
CA GLU A 1236 -70.11 9.64 -91.83
C GLU A 1236 -71.41 10.46 -91.75
N ASP A 1237 -71.81 10.82 -90.53
CA ASP A 1237 -72.53 12.05 -90.12
C ASP A 1237 -73.47 11.76 -88.92
N GLY A 1238 -73.23 12.45 -87.80
CA GLY A 1238 -74.21 12.63 -86.71
C GLY A 1238 -73.90 11.87 -85.41
N GLU A 1239 -73.86 12.60 -84.31
CA GLU A 1239 -73.85 12.10 -82.94
C GLU A 1239 -75.03 11.12 -82.72
N GLU A 1240 -74.78 9.81 -82.73
CA GLU A 1240 -75.77 8.83 -82.24
C GLU A 1240 -75.90 8.97 -80.73
N GLU A 1241 -76.88 9.78 -80.30
CA GLU A 1241 -77.35 9.83 -78.93
C GLU A 1241 -77.73 8.41 -78.48
N ASN A 1242 -77.03 7.87 -77.47
CA ASN A 1242 -77.43 6.61 -76.85
C ASN A 1242 -78.74 6.84 -76.08
N TYR A 1243 -79.87 6.69 -76.78
CA TYR A 1243 -81.22 6.93 -76.25
C TYR A 1243 -81.49 6.12 -74.99
N ASP A 1244 -80.96 4.90 -74.88
CA ASP A 1244 -81.12 4.06 -73.69
C ASP A 1244 -80.39 4.64 -72.46
N GLN A 1245 -79.21 5.22 -72.65
CA GLN A 1245 -78.50 5.92 -71.57
C GLN A 1245 -79.24 7.19 -71.15
N MET A 1246 -79.82 7.93 -72.11
CA MET A 1246 -80.66 9.10 -71.81
C MET A 1246 -81.89 8.69 -70.99
N PHE A 1247 -82.56 7.60 -71.38
CA PHE A 1247 -83.70 7.01 -70.67
C PHE A 1247 -83.34 6.48 -69.28
N TRP A 1248 -82.18 5.85 -69.11
CA TRP A 1248 -81.66 5.44 -67.79
C TRP A 1248 -81.42 6.64 -66.87
N ASN A 1249 -80.79 7.70 -67.39
CA ASN A 1249 -80.52 8.92 -66.65
C ASN A 1249 -81.82 9.65 -66.26
N MET A 1250 -82.80 9.68 -67.18
CA MET A 1250 -84.14 10.21 -66.91
C MET A 1250 -84.83 9.45 -65.78
N GLY A 1251 -84.87 8.12 -65.85
CA GLY A 1251 -85.43 7.26 -64.81
C GLY A 1251 -84.70 7.46 -63.47
N SER A 1252 -83.38 7.50 -63.47
CA SER A 1252 -82.55 7.74 -62.27
C SER A 1252 -82.82 9.10 -61.63
N LYS A 1253 -82.98 10.16 -62.42
CA LYS A 1253 -83.34 11.50 -61.94
C LYS A 1253 -84.76 11.52 -61.36
N SER A 1254 -85.70 10.83 -61.99
CA SER A 1254 -87.06 10.66 -61.47
C SER A 1254 -87.10 9.86 -60.16
N MET A 1255 -86.31 8.79 -60.02
CA MET A 1255 -86.19 8.04 -58.75
C MET A 1255 -85.56 8.89 -57.65
N LYS A 1256 -84.50 9.65 -57.96
CA LYS A 1256 -83.89 10.59 -57.01
C LYS A 1256 -84.92 11.59 -56.48
N MET A 1257 -85.70 12.22 -57.35
CA MET A 1257 -86.73 13.16 -56.93
C MET A 1257 -87.87 12.49 -56.17
N PHE A 1258 -88.28 11.28 -56.59
CA PHE A 1258 -89.34 10.50 -55.93
C PHE A 1258 -88.96 10.10 -54.51
N PHE A 1259 -87.71 9.68 -54.28
CA PHE A 1259 -87.25 9.21 -52.97
C PHE A 1259 -86.72 10.31 -52.03
N VAL A 1260 -86.35 11.49 -52.55
CA VAL A 1260 -85.81 12.62 -51.77
C VAL A 1260 -86.89 13.60 -51.28
N LYS A 1261 -88.04 13.71 -51.96
CA LYS A 1261 -89.12 14.66 -51.57
C LYS A 1261 -90.04 14.05 -50.51
N GLU A 1262 -89.69 14.29 -49.25
CA GLU A 1262 -90.41 15.09 -48.25
C GLU A 1262 -89.72 14.93 -46.89
#